data_AF-A0AB37WXU6-F1
#
_entry.id   AF-A0AB37WXU6-F1
#
_cell.length_a   1.000
_cell.length_b   1.000
_cell.length_c   1.000
_cell.angle_alpha   90.00
_cell.angle_beta   90.00
_cell.angle_gamma   90.00
#
_symmetry.space_group_name_H-M   'P 1'
#
loop_
_entity.id
_entity.type
_entity.pdbx_description
1 polymer ?
#
loop_
_entity_poly.entity_id
_entity_poly.type
_entity_poly.pdbx_seq_one_letter_code
_entity_poly.pdbx_strand_id
1 'polypeptide(L)'
;MTSALSSTETFSLLSLSIACLGVLTNTLHGDGEPLVASIALSGLAFAFCYALIRWLGNAFMKRGFKGRDLCKLKQIEIPEMMGAVCAMVYLFVLIFFIPWPFYKDIVVATSGGGNRDIIKELELIETGRLLHRFPHNKLASYLSAILSLQSIVLLGIGDDLFDIRWRHKVLIPAFAVIPMLVVYFVDFGVTQMVVPVPLRPYLGELFDLGWLYYVYMALMSIFSSNSINILAGINGIEVAQSIVIAVLIVGNDMLYLSPFTTYPHPATDSHLFSLYLLLPFIGVSLALLMHNWYPAKVFVGDTYCYFAGMVFAVVAILGHFSKTLILLLIPQAFNFVYSAPQLFHIVPCPRHRLPHFNARTGLLEPSRVEFTKPLRRPIAESLKVLHRLRMLDVEIDAKGQVVSSSNFTLINLWLMDREAVQWGMHDAGQSRTSSHVNVVIGSGNIKPPQTLYDKVFEDHIVEEKEDGTILLYIDRHLVHEVTSPQAFEGLRNAGRRVRRPDCTLATVDHNIPTASRKNLTTTEKFIEETDSRLQCMTLEENVKAFDLTYFGLDDKRQGIVHIIGPEQGFTLPGTTVVCGDSHTSTHGAFGALAFGIGTSEVEHVLATQTIITQRSKNMKVQVDGELGPGVGSKDIILHVIGKIGTAGGTGAVIEFCGSAIRGLSMEARMSICNMSIEGGARAGMIAPDQITIDYLKGKPLAPKVDSPEWKKACNYWLGLKSDEGAKYDIEVLIDAKDIAPTVSWGTSPQDVIPITGVVPGPDDFEDATKKLACERALKYMGLTAGTPMQEIPLDKIFIGSCTNARIEDLRSAAQIVEGKKVASNIKRAMIVPGSGLVKKQAEAEGLDKIFSDAGFEWREAGCSMCLGMNPDILSPGERCASTSNRNFEGRQGAGGRTHLMSPAMAAAAAIVGNLADVRKLAPQAPAQAKGSPKIELDAQVEPPSSDEEFEKIMDLPSSGPQHTASNTSSTGSASAGMPKFETLRGYAAPMDVANIDTDAIIPKQFLKTIKRSGLGSALFHAWRFEAGSDKEDPSFVLNKEPYRNSKILVCTGPNFGCGSSREHAPWALLDFGIKCIIAPSFGDIFFNNTFKNGMLPIRIGDEAVLKRVADEANAGKEIEVDLPNQVIRAADGTELAKFEVEEFRKHCLVNGLDDIGLTMANVDKIEKHEQKRTAVWPWLDGSGYLKRHGRGPVKVQAQPVPKTNRGEEITEPLEW
;
A
#
# COMPACT_ATOMS: atom_id res chain seq x y z
N MET A 1 -31.32 4.49 45.74
CA MET A 1 -30.35 3.42 45.43
C MET A 1 -30.34 2.47 46.62
N THR A 2 -30.47 1.15 46.43
CA THR A 2 -30.24 0.20 47.55
C THR A 2 -28.75 0.22 47.90
N SER A 3 -28.41 0.36 49.17
CA SER A 3 -27.01 0.27 49.64
C SER A 3 -26.47 -1.16 49.57
N ALA A 4 -27.36 -2.16 49.52
CA ALA A 4 -26.98 -3.55 49.31
C ALA A 4 -26.75 -3.83 47.82
N LEU A 5 -25.67 -4.56 47.55
CA LEU A 5 -25.42 -5.23 46.28
C LEU A 5 -26.43 -6.38 46.13
N SER A 6 -26.91 -6.63 44.91
CA SER A 6 -27.68 -7.84 44.61
C SER A 6 -26.81 -9.10 44.73
N SER A 7 -27.43 -10.27 44.86
CA SER A 7 -26.69 -11.54 44.90
C SER A 7 -25.86 -11.76 43.63
N THR A 8 -26.39 -11.34 42.47
CA THR A 8 -25.67 -11.41 41.19
C THR A 8 -24.48 -10.46 41.15
N GLU A 9 -24.66 -9.18 41.51
CA GLU A 9 -23.55 -8.22 41.57
C GLU A 9 -22.48 -8.69 42.58
N THR A 10 -22.90 -9.19 43.74
CA THR A 10 -21.99 -9.70 44.78
C THR A 10 -21.16 -10.87 44.26
N PHE A 11 -21.80 -11.83 43.58
CA PHE A 11 -21.10 -12.97 43.00
C PHE A 11 -20.14 -12.52 41.89
N SER A 12 -20.58 -11.69 40.94
CA SER A 12 -19.73 -11.21 39.84
C SER A 12 -18.52 -10.42 40.32
N LEU A 13 -18.71 -9.49 41.28
CA LEU A 13 -17.62 -8.69 41.83
C LEU A 13 -16.66 -9.54 42.68
N LEU A 14 -17.18 -10.52 43.42
CA LEU A 14 -16.35 -11.44 44.19
C LEU A 14 -15.56 -12.38 43.27
N SER A 15 -16.16 -12.92 42.21
CA SER A 15 -15.46 -13.74 41.22
C SER A 15 -14.36 -12.95 40.52
N LEU A 16 -14.64 -11.71 40.10
CA LEU A 16 -13.62 -10.83 39.51
C LEU A 16 -12.49 -10.55 40.52
N SER A 17 -12.83 -10.25 41.78
CA SER A 17 -11.84 -9.96 42.82
C SER A 17 -10.96 -11.17 43.13
N ILE A 18 -11.54 -12.38 43.21
CA ILE A 18 -10.79 -13.62 43.42
C ILE A 18 -9.88 -13.92 42.22
N ALA A 19 -10.38 -13.76 40.99
CA ALA A 19 -9.58 -13.94 39.79
C ALA A 19 -8.39 -12.97 39.74
N CYS A 20 -8.63 -11.68 39.98
CA CYS A 20 -7.58 -10.68 40.01
C CYS A 20 -6.59 -10.89 41.16
N LEU A 21 -7.04 -11.29 42.36
CA LEU A 21 -6.15 -11.66 43.46
C LEU A 21 -5.31 -12.89 43.11
N GLY A 22 -5.87 -13.87 42.42
CA GLY A 22 -5.13 -15.06 41.94
C GLY A 22 -4.05 -14.70 40.92
N VAL A 23 -4.36 -13.78 39.99
CA VAL A 23 -3.34 -13.24 39.06
C VAL A 23 -2.29 -12.45 39.84
N LEU A 24 -2.70 -11.59 40.77
CA LEU A 24 -1.78 -10.76 41.55
C LEU A 24 -0.84 -11.60 42.44
N THR A 25 -1.34 -12.65 43.10
CA THR A 25 -0.49 -13.56 43.89
C THR A 25 0.45 -14.39 43.01
N ASN A 26 0.03 -14.74 41.79
CA ASN A 26 0.92 -15.39 40.82
C ASN A 26 2.07 -14.47 40.38
N THR A 27 1.80 -13.17 40.24
CA THR A 27 2.87 -12.18 39.93
C THR A 27 3.90 -12.02 41.04
N LEU A 28 3.61 -12.44 42.28
CA LEU A 28 4.56 -12.41 43.40
C LEU A 28 5.51 -13.62 43.42
N HIS A 29 5.16 -14.72 42.75
CA HIS A 29 5.93 -15.98 42.78
C HIS A 29 6.71 -16.27 41.48
N GLY A 30 6.31 -15.68 40.34
CA GLY A 30 7.05 -15.70 39.07
C GLY A 30 7.87 -14.43 38.84
N ASP A 31 8.56 -14.32 37.69
CA ASP A 31 9.08 -13.04 37.20
C ASP A 31 7.89 -12.14 36.81
N GLY A 32 7.23 -11.56 37.80
CA GLY A 32 6.00 -10.79 37.66
C GLY A 32 6.20 -9.53 36.83
N GLU A 33 5.60 -9.49 35.65
CA GLU A 33 5.52 -8.33 34.76
C GLU A 33 4.63 -7.24 35.41
N PRO A 34 5.15 -6.06 35.75
CA PRO A 34 4.36 -4.97 36.35
C PRO A 34 3.13 -4.55 35.54
N LEU A 35 3.12 -4.77 34.22
CA LEU A 35 1.93 -4.54 33.39
C LEU A 35 0.76 -5.48 33.77
N VAL A 36 1.05 -6.78 33.98
CA VAL A 36 0.05 -7.77 34.40
C VAL A 36 -0.49 -7.46 35.78
N ALA A 37 0.38 -7.02 36.69
CA ALA A 37 -0.03 -6.55 38.00
C ALA A 37 -0.91 -5.29 37.94
N SER A 38 -0.59 -4.34 37.06
CA SER A 38 -1.41 -3.13 36.82
C SER A 38 -2.81 -3.49 36.28
N ILE A 39 -2.91 -4.46 35.37
CA ILE A 39 -4.20 -4.97 34.85
C ILE A 39 -5.01 -5.64 35.97
N ALA A 40 -4.39 -6.51 36.77
CA ALA A 40 -5.05 -7.17 37.90
C ALA A 40 -5.53 -6.16 38.95
N LEU A 41 -4.70 -5.17 39.28
CA LEU A 41 -5.05 -4.07 40.18
C LEU A 41 -6.16 -3.18 39.60
N SER A 42 -6.20 -2.96 38.29
CA SER A 42 -7.30 -2.25 37.62
C SER A 42 -8.63 -3.00 37.77
N GLY A 43 -8.64 -4.33 37.62
CA GLY A 43 -9.82 -5.16 37.87
C GLY A 43 -10.29 -5.12 39.33
N LEU A 44 -9.35 -5.12 40.30
CA LEU A 44 -9.66 -4.92 41.71
C LEU A 44 -10.19 -3.51 42.00
N ALA A 45 -9.59 -2.49 41.39
CA ALA A 45 -10.00 -1.10 41.51
C ALA A 45 -11.43 -0.90 40.99
N PHE A 46 -11.77 -1.51 39.86
CA PHE A 46 -13.13 -1.53 39.32
C PHE A 46 -14.09 -2.16 40.32
N ALA A 47 -13.79 -3.37 40.82
CA ALA A 47 -14.70 -4.09 41.70
C ALA A 47 -14.92 -3.35 43.03
N PHE A 48 -13.84 -2.82 43.62
CA PHE A 48 -13.88 -2.08 44.86
C PHE A 48 -14.56 -0.72 44.71
N CYS A 49 -14.27 0.03 43.64
CA CYS A 49 -14.91 1.31 43.35
C CYS A 49 -16.43 1.13 43.14
N TYR A 50 -16.84 0.11 42.37
CA TYR A 50 -18.25 -0.21 42.14
C TYR A 50 -18.99 -0.48 43.47
N ALA A 51 -18.40 -1.30 44.35
CA ALA A 51 -18.98 -1.61 45.65
C ALA A 51 -19.03 -0.37 46.57
N LEU A 52 -17.94 0.41 46.63
CA LEU A 52 -17.87 1.60 47.48
C LEU A 52 -18.86 2.68 47.08
N ILE A 53 -19.06 2.94 45.78
CA ILE A 53 -20.05 3.92 45.31
C ILE A 53 -21.45 3.53 45.80
N ARG A 54 -21.79 2.23 45.74
CA ARG A 54 -23.06 1.68 46.26
C ARG A 54 -23.19 1.84 47.77
N TRP A 55 -22.13 1.53 48.52
CA TRP A 55 -22.15 1.55 49.99
C TRP A 55 -22.14 2.97 50.56
N LEU A 56 -21.36 3.88 49.96
CA LEU A 56 -21.15 5.24 50.45
C LEU A 56 -22.18 6.24 49.91
N GLY A 57 -22.86 5.96 48.80
CA GLY A 57 -23.80 6.91 48.18
C GLY A 57 -24.86 7.42 49.17
N ASN A 58 -25.45 6.55 49.99
CA ASN A 58 -26.41 6.98 51.01
C ASN A 58 -25.77 7.80 52.15
N ALA A 59 -24.50 7.60 52.46
CA ALA A 59 -23.78 8.37 53.47
C ALA A 59 -23.48 9.80 52.97
N PHE A 60 -23.09 9.95 51.70
CA PHE A 60 -22.88 11.26 51.06
C PHE A 60 -24.18 12.07 50.98
N MET A 61 -25.28 11.41 50.59
CA MET A 61 -26.62 12.00 50.62
C MET A 61 -27.00 12.54 52.02
N LYS A 62 -26.71 11.76 53.08
CA LYS A 62 -26.98 12.17 54.48
C LYS A 62 -26.14 13.37 54.93
N ARG A 63 -24.94 13.54 54.36
CA ARG A 63 -24.03 14.65 54.67
C ARG A 63 -24.27 15.90 53.81
N GLY A 64 -25.22 15.84 52.88
CA GLY A 64 -25.61 16.97 52.04
C GLY A 64 -25.02 16.97 50.64
N PHE A 65 -24.18 15.98 50.28
CA PHE A 65 -23.63 15.82 48.93
C PHE A 65 -24.65 15.13 48.02
N LYS A 66 -25.58 15.93 47.48
CA LYS A 66 -26.70 15.46 46.68
C LYS A 66 -27.06 16.46 45.58
N GLY A 67 -27.24 15.95 44.37
CA GLY A 67 -27.67 16.72 43.21
C GLY A 67 -29.04 16.25 42.72
N ARG A 68 -29.77 17.15 42.03
CA ARG A 68 -30.99 16.80 41.29
C ARG A 68 -30.70 16.71 39.82
N ASP A 69 -31.07 15.59 39.21
CA ASP A 69 -30.94 15.40 37.77
C ASP A 69 -32.05 16.14 37.03
N LEU A 70 -31.69 17.31 36.48
CA LEU A 70 -32.58 18.15 35.69
C LEU A 70 -32.90 17.55 34.31
N CYS A 71 -32.16 16.51 33.89
CA CYS A 71 -32.34 15.83 32.61
C CYS A 71 -33.31 14.63 32.68
N LYS A 72 -34.12 14.53 33.74
CA LYS A 72 -35.11 13.45 33.93
C LYS A 72 -36.52 13.97 34.18
N LEU A 73 -37.50 13.21 33.69
CA LEU A 73 -38.94 13.37 33.99
C LEU A 73 -39.22 13.43 35.50
N LYS A 74 -38.54 12.57 36.27
CA LYS A 74 -38.60 12.55 37.74
C LYS A 74 -37.26 13.04 38.29
N GLN A 75 -37.24 14.27 38.77
CA GLN A 75 -36.07 14.91 39.39
C GLN A 75 -35.82 14.32 40.79
N ILE A 76 -35.24 13.12 40.82
CA ILE A 76 -34.83 12.46 42.05
C ILE A 76 -33.48 13.00 42.52
N GLU A 77 -33.31 13.17 43.83
CA GLU A 77 -32.00 13.49 44.42
C GLU A 77 -31.12 12.25 44.42
N ILE A 78 -29.91 12.38 43.88
CA ILE A 78 -28.91 11.31 43.80
C ILE A 78 -27.59 11.75 44.42
N PRO A 79 -26.75 10.81 44.91
CA PRO A 79 -25.47 11.14 45.53
C PRO A 79 -24.57 11.91 44.56
N GLU A 80 -23.94 12.96 45.06
CA GLU A 80 -22.97 13.79 44.33
C GLU A 80 -21.56 13.57 44.87
N MET A 81 -20.54 14.06 44.17
CA MET A 81 -19.13 13.93 44.56
C MET A 81 -18.60 12.47 44.57
N MET A 82 -19.27 11.55 43.85
CA MET A 82 -18.80 10.14 43.79
C MET A 82 -17.47 9.97 43.05
N GLY A 83 -17.06 10.99 42.30
CA GLY A 83 -15.72 11.13 41.75
C GLY A 83 -14.60 11.05 42.78
N ALA A 84 -14.84 11.54 44.00
CA ALA A 84 -13.85 11.48 45.08
C ALA A 84 -13.56 10.02 45.48
N VAL A 85 -14.57 9.14 45.48
CA VAL A 85 -14.38 7.70 45.76
C VAL A 85 -13.50 7.07 44.68
N CYS A 86 -13.77 7.37 43.41
CA CYS A 86 -12.99 6.92 42.26
C CYS A 86 -11.52 7.37 42.37
N ALA A 87 -11.29 8.67 42.61
CA ALA A 87 -9.95 9.23 42.73
C ALA A 87 -9.15 8.66 43.92
N MET A 88 -9.80 8.46 45.07
CA MET A 88 -9.15 7.86 46.25
C MET A 88 -8.76 6.40 46.01
N VAL A 89 -9.64 5.59 45.44
CA VAL A 89 -9.33 4.20 45.10
C VAL A 89 -8.17 4.12 44.12
N TYR A 90 -8.16 5.00 43.11
CA TYR A 90 -7.05 5.09 42.16
C TYR A 90 -5.71 5.45 42.83
N LEU A 91 -5.69 6.46 43.71
CA LEU A 91 -4.48 6.85 44.44
C LEU A 91 -3.94 5.71 45.31
N PHE A 92 -4.82 4.97 45.99
CA PHE A 92 -4.40 3.78 46.74
C PHE A 92 -3.80 2.73 45.82
N VAL A 93 -4.43 2.45 44.68
CA VAL A 93 -3.90 1.49 43.70
C VAL A 93 -2.53 1.89 43.19
N LEU A 94 -2.30 3.17 42.88
CA LEU A 94 -0.96 3.64 42.45
C LEU A 94 0.10 3.49 43.54
N ILE A 95 -0.26 3.71 44.80
CA ILE A 95 0.65 3.52 45.95
C ILE A 95 0.95 2.04 46.16
N PHE A 96 -0.09 1.18 46.15
CA PHE A 96 0.08 -0.26 46.27
C PHE A 96 0.85 -0.86 45.10
N PHE A 97 0.80 -0.24 43.91
CA PHE A 97 1.50 -0.71 42.74
C PHE A 97 3.02 -0.54 42.84
N ILE A 98 3.54 0.41 43.64
CA ILE A 98 4.98 0.76 43.74
C ILE A 98 5.93 -0.44 43.83
N PRO A 99 5.67 -1.50 44.63
CA PRO A 99 6.58 -2.63 44.71
C PRO A 99 6.77 -3.35 43.37
N TRP A 100 5.77 -3.47 42.50
CA TRP A 100 5.92 -4.25 41.27
C TRP A 100 6.99 -3.71 40.31
N PRO A 101 6.95 -2.43 39.90
CA PRO A 101 7.98 -1.87 39.03
C PRO A 101 9.32 -1.60 39.72
N PHE A 102 9.37 -1.47 41.06
CA PHE A 102 10.58 -0.97 41.78
C PHE A 102 11.21 -1.92 42.83
N TYR A 103 10.67 -3.13 43.10
CA TYR A 103 11.09 -4.00 44.22
C TYR A 103 12.48 -4.65 44.08
N LYS A 104 12.93 -5.04 42.88
CA LYS A 104 14.22 -5.73 42.69
C LYS A 104 15.43 -4.78 42.59
N ASP A 105 15.23 -3.51 42.21
CA ASP A 105 16.31 -2.52 42.15
C ASP A 105 16.64 -1.90 43.52
N ILE A 106 15.75 -2.07 44.50
CA ILE A 106 15.93 -1.58 45.87
C ILE A 106 17.01 -2.37 46.64
N VAL A 107 17.39 -3.57 46.20
CA VAL A 107 18.39 -4.40 46.90
C VAL A 107 19.82 -4.14 46.38
N VAL A 108 19.98 -3.85 45.09
CA VAL A 108 21.30 -3.70 44.45
C VAL A 108 22.03 -2.42 44.89
N ALA A 109 21.29 -1.36 45.23
CA ALA A 109 21.88 -0.07 45.61
C ALA A 109 22.27 0.06 47.10
N THR A 110 21.84 -0.86 47.98
CA THR A 110 22.05 -0.73 49.44
C THR A 110 22.82 -1.87 50.10
N SER A 111 23.13 -2.97 49.41
CA SER A 111 23.98 -4.03 49.98
C SER A 111 25.32 -4.13 49.25
N GLY A 112 26.32 -3.41 49.76
CA GLY A 112 27.72 -3.70 49.46
C GLY A 112 28.08 -5.10 49.99
N GLY A 113 28.04 -6.11 49.15
CA GLY A 113 28.35 -7.49 49.53
C GLY A 113 28.38 -8.40 48.32
N GLY A 114 29.59 -8.89 47.98
CA GLY A 114 29.84 -9.68 46.78
C GLY A 114 29.02 -10.97 46.74
N ASN A 115 28.37 -11.22 45.60
CA ASN A 115 27.96 -12.55 45.19
C ASN A 115 28.08 -12.68 43.66
N ARG A 116 28.57 -13.84 43.24
CA ARG A 116 29.08 -14.16 41.89
C ARG A 116 27.98 -14.51 40.87
N ASP A 117 26.73 -14.11 41.11
CA ASP A 117 25.59 -14.49 40.27
C ASP A 117 25.15 -13.41 39.25
N ILE A 118 25.96 -12.36 39.05
CA ILE A 118 25.63 -11.24 38.15
C ILE A 118 25.78 -11.60 36.65
N ILE A 119 26.44 -12.71 36.32
CA ILE A 119 26.71 -13.10 34.92
C ILE A 119 25.51 -13.84 34.29
N LYS A 120 24.50 -14.24 35.07
CA LYS A 120 23.35 -14.99 34.54
C LYS A 120 22.17 -14.13 34.04
N GLU A 121 22.20 -12.82 34.23
CA GLU A 121 21.11 -11.92 33.79
C GLU A 121 21.39 -11.16 32.48
N LEU A 122 22.61 -11.17 31.93
CA LEU A 122 22.88 -10.52 30.63
C LEU A 122 22.32 -11.30 29.42
N GLU A 123 22.25 -12.63 29.47
CA GLU A 123 21.61 -13.46 28.42
C GLU A 123 20.06 -13.33 28.39
N LEU A 124 19.46 -12.85 29.48
CA LEU A 124 17.99 -12.66 29.59
C LEU A 124 17.52 -11.25 29.21
N ILE A 125 18.46 -10.31 29.06
CA ILE A 125 18.21 -8.97 28.53
C ILE A 125 18.14 -9.02 26.99
N GLU A 126 18.95 -9.86 26.34
CA GLU A 126 18.92 -10.07 24.88
C GLU A 126 17.74 -10.91 24.38
N THR A 127 17.08 -11.67 25.27
CA THR A 127 15.84 -12.41 24.98
C THR A 127 14.56 -11.68 25.39
N GLY A 128 14.68 -10.40 25.81
CA GLY A 128 13.53 -9.54 26.09
C GLY A 128 12.68 -9.95 27.30
N ARG A 129 13.18 -10.80 28.21
CA ARG A 129 12.37 -11.38 29.28
C ARG A 129 12.36 -10.59 30.60
N LEU A 130 13.10 -9.47 30.67
CA LEU A 130 13.15 -8.57 31.84
C LEU A 130 12.65 -7.15 31.55
N LEU A 131 11.97 -6.97 30.42
CA LEU A 131 11.61 -5.71 29.76
C LEU A 131 10.57 -4.83 30.50
N HIS A 132 10.08 -5.29 31.65
CA HIS A 132 8.97 -4.65 32.37
C HIS A 132 9.36 -4.02 33.71
N ARG A 133 10.65 -3.95 34.06
CA ARG A 133 11.11 -3.33 35.33
C ARG A 133 11.53 -1.89 35.09
N PHE A 134 11.01 -0.99 35.92
CA PHE A 134 11.17 0.45 35.76
C PHE A 134 12.40 0.91 36.55
N PRO A 135 13.37 1.61 35.94
CA PRO A 135 14.63 1.89 36.62
C PRO A 135 14.41 2.78 37.85
N HIS A 136 15.12 2.48 38.95
CA HIS A 136 14.92 3.15 40.25
C HIS A 136 14.99 4.69 40.19
N ASN A 137 15.78 5.26 39.27
CA ASN A 137 15.86 6.71 39.07
C ASN A 137 14.53 7.36 38.62
N LYS A 138 13.60 6.59 38.03
CA LYS A 138 12.26 7.06 37.65
C LYS A 138 11.25 7.05 38.79
N LEU A 139 11.62 6.51 39.96
CA LEU A 139 10.79 6.55 41.16
C LEU A 139 10.47 7.99 41.57
N ALA A 140 11.42 8.92 41.42
CA ALA A 140 11.21 10.35 41.71
C ALA A 140 10.09 10.94 40.82
N SER A 141 10.13 10.66 39.51
CA SER A 141 9.09 11.09 38.57
C SER A 141 7.72 10.45 38.92
N TYR A 142 7.68 9.17 39.28
CA TYR A 142 6.45 8.47 39.70
C TYR A 142 5.85 9.05 41.00
N LEU A 143 6.68 9.33 42.00
CA LEU A 143 6.23 9.95 43.25
C LEU A 143 5.75 11.39 43.01
N SER A 144 6.39 12.15 42.12
CA SER A 144 5.96 13.51 41.75
C SER A 144 4.59 13.54 41.05
N ALA A 145 4.31 12.51 40.23
CA ALA A 145 3.01 12.29 39.62
C ALA A 145 1.94 12.03 40.69
N ILE A 146 2.22 11.12 41.63
CA ILE A 146 1.30 10.83 42.76
C ILE A 146 1.06 12.08 43.60
N LEU A 147 2.08 12.87 43.93
CA LEU A 147 1.93 14.11 44.71
C LEU A 147 1.07 15.15 43.98
N SER A 148 1.24 15.27 42.66
CA SER A 148 0.45 16.19 41.83
C SER A 148 -1.03 15.73 41.75
N LEU A 149 -1.25 14.41 41.62
CA LEU A 149 -2.57 13.79 41.63
C LEU A 149 -3.26 13.88 43.00
N GLN A 150 -2.52 13.73 44.10
CA GLN A 150 -3.03 13.96 45.45
C GLN A 150 -3.43 15.43 45.63
N SER A 151 -2.58 16.35 45.17
CA SER A 151 -2.83 17.79 45.26
C SER A 151 -4.10 18.19 44.51
N ILE A 152 -4.30 17.71 43.28
CA ILE A 152 -5.53 18.03 42.52
C ILE A 152 -6.77 17.40 43.13
N VAL A 153 -6.68 16.19 43.71
CA VAL A 153 -7.82 15.53 44.36
C VAL A 153 -8.22 16.28 45.62
N LEU A 154 -7.26 16.74 46.42
CA LEU A 154 -7.53 17.57 47.60
C LEU A 154 -8.17 18.91 47.21
N LEU A 155 -7.64 19.57 46.19
CA LEU A 155 -8.19 20.85 45.72
C LEU A 155 -9.56 20.67 45.05
N GLY A 156 -9.79 19.57 44.32
CA GLY A 156 -11.08 19.23 43.73
C GLY A 156 -12.13 18.91 44.78
N ILE A 157 -11.77 18.17 45.84
CA ILE A 157 -12.61 17.97 47.01
C ILE A 157 -12.93 19.31 47.67
N GLY A 158 -11.93 20.20 47.76
CA GLY A 158 -12.14 21.58 48.21
C GLY A 158 -13.13 22.36 47.34
N ASP A 159 -13.06 22.22 46.03
CA ASP A 159 -14.00 22.88 45.11
C ASP A 159 -15.43 22.35 45.28
N ASP A 160 -15.60 21.02 45.36
CA ASP A 160 -16.90 20.39 45.62
C ASP A 160 -17.47 20.76 47.01
N LEU A 161 -16.60 21.03 48.00
CA LEU A 161 -17.01 21.43 49.36
C LEU A 161 -17.35 22.92 49.47
N PHE A 162 -16.61 23.78 48.78
CA PHE A 162 -16.64 25.24 48.99
C PHE A 162 -17.19 26.04 47.81
N ASP A 163 -17.54 25.40 46.70
CA ASP A 163 -18.05 26.02 45.45
C ASP A 163 -17.21 27.24 45.04
N ILE A 164 -15.94 26.99 44.72
CA ILE A 164 -14.97 28.06 44.50
C ILE A 164 -15.40 28.87 43.27
N ARG A 165 -15.26 30.20 43.30
CA ARG A 165 -15.62 31.00 42.10
C ARG A 165 -14.76 30.63 40.90
N TRP A 166 -15.39 30.52 39.73
CA TRP A 166 -14.78 30.08 38.46
C TRP A 166 -13.41 30.74 38.14
N ARG A 167 -13.23 32.03 38.45
CA ARG A 167 -11.97 32.75 38.20
C ARG A 167 -10.76 32.19 38.95
N HIS A 168 -10.98 31.58 40.12
CA HIS A 168 -9.92 30.92 40.88
C HIS A 168 -9.83 29.44 40.51
N LYS A 169 -10.93 28.81 40.06
CA LYS A 169 -10.96 27.42 39.54
C LYS A 169 -9.95 27.23 38.41
N VAL A 170 -9.79 28.21 37.54
CA VAL A 170 -8.84 28.16 36.41
C VAL A 170 -7.38 27.94 36.85
N LEU A 171 -6.99 28.42 38.03
CA LEU A 171 -5.60 28.33 38.51
C LEU A 171 -5.34 27.09 39.38
N ILE A 172 -6.37 26.41 39.86
CA ILE A 172 -6.25 25.20 40.70
C ILE A 172 -5.31 24.14 40.07
N PRO A 173 -5.45 23.79 38.77
CA PRO A 173 -4.58 22.80 38.13
C PRO A 173 -3.13 23.26 37.98
N ALA A 174 -2.90 24.58 37.87
CA ALA A 174 -1.57 25.16 37.75
C ALA A 174 -0.76 24.99 39.04
N PHE A 175 -1.41 25.09 40.21
CA PHE A 175 -0.76 24.84 41.50
C PHE A 175 -0.55 23.36 41.76
N ALA A 176 -1.53 22.52 41.40
CA ALA A 176 -1.45 21.09 41.62
C ALA A 176 -0.32 20.39 40.82
N VAL A 177 0.10 20.95 39.69
CA VAL A 177 1.14 20.37 38.82
C VAL A 177 2.57 20.74 39.24
N ILE A 178 2.75 21.68 40.18
CA ILE A 178 4.07 22.18 40.61
C ILE A 178 5.05 21.07 41.01
N PRO A 179 4.70 20.05 41.82
CA PRO A 179 5.64 19.00 42.22
C PRO A 179 6.28 18.29 41.02
N MET A 180 5.47 18.02 39.99
CA MET A 180 5.96 17.40 38.76
C MET A 180 6.79 18.37 37.91
N LEU A 181 6.43 19.66 37.81
CA LEU A 181 7.24 20.65 37.10
C LEU A 181 8.63 20.84 37.72
N VAL A 182 8.72 20.79 39.06
CA VAL A 182 10.00 20.87 39.78
C VAL A 182 10.88 19.65 39.47
N VAL A 183 10.32 18.44 39.52
CA VAL A 183 11.07 17.23 39.17
C VAL A 183 11.45 17.23 37.70
N TYR A 184 10.57 17.67 36.79
CA TYR A 184 10.88 17.82 35.37
C TYR A 184 12.01 18.82 35.11
N PHE A 185 12.05 19.94 35.86
CA PHE A 185 13.13 20.93 35.79
C PHE A 185 14.48 20.34 36.19
N VAL A 186 14.51 19.50 37.24
CA VAL A 186 15.74 18.88 37.75
C VAL A 186 16.20 17.71 36.86
N ASP A 187 15.28 16.87 36.39
CA ASP A 187 15.63 15.61 35.71
C ASP A 187 15.87 15.76 34.20
N PHE A 188 15.13 16.64 33.50
CA PHE A 188 15.15 16.68 32.03
C PHE A 188 15.72 17.97 31.44
N GLY A 189 15.40 19.14 31.99
CA GLY A 189 15.92 20.44 31.51
C GLY A 189 15.61 20.81 30.05
N VAL A 190 14.84 19.98 29.31
CA VAL A 190 14.52 20.19 27.90
C VAL A 190 13.38 21.20 27.75
N THR A 191 13.65 22.28 27.01
CA THR A 191 12.73 23.42 26.79
C THR A 191 12.38 23.65 25.32
N GLN A 192 12.76 22.72 24.45
CA GLN A 192 12.53 22.78 23.01
C GLN A 192 11.17 22.20 22.62
N MET A 193 10.42 22.90 21.77
CA MET A 193 9.21 22.40 21.12
C MET A 193 9.44 22.18 19.62
N VAL A 194 9.02 21.02 19.10
CA VAL A 194 9.01 20.80 17.65
C VAL A 194 7.97 21.73 16.98
N VAL A 195 8.33 22.42 15.91
CA VAL A 195 7.43 23.38 15.24
C VAL A 195 6.51 22.64 14.25
N PRO A 196 5.20 22.95 14.20
CA PRO A 196 4.29 22.41 13.19
C PRO A 196 4.77 22.73 11.78
N VAL A 197 4.69 21.76 10.85
CA VAL A 197 5.21 21.85 9.47
C VAL A 197 4.90 23.18 8.76
N PRO A 198 3.67 23.76 8.85
CA PRO A 198 3.37 25.03 8.18
C PRO A 198 4.13 26.24 8.74
N LEU A 199 4.60 26.15 10.00
CA LEU A 199 5.32 27.20 10.70
C LEU A 199 6.84 26.97 10.68
N ARG A 200 7.30 25.79 10.26
CA ARG A 200 8.73 25.45 10.15
C ARG A 200 9.54 26.41 9.26
N PRO A 201 9.00 26.93 8.13
CA PRO A 201 9.73 27.93 7.34
C PRO A 201 10.06 29.22 8.10
N TYR A 202 9.32 29.53 9.18
CA TYR A 202 9.45 30.78 9.92
C TYR A 202 10.16 30.62 11.28
N LEU A 203 10.03 29.45 11.93
CA LEU A 203 10.49 29.22 13.30
C LEU A 203 11.51 28.07 13.42
N GLY A 204 11.90 27.44 12.30
CA GLY A 204 12.77 26.27 12.27
C GLY A 204 12.04 24.98 12.64
N GLU A 205 12.77 23.87 12.76
CA GLU A 205 12.20 22.56 13.14
C GLU A 205 11.99 22.41 14.65
N LEU A 206 12.88 23.01 15.44
CA LEU A 206 12.85 23.06 16.90
C LEU A 206 12.88 24.52 17.35
N PHE A 207 11.93 24.90 18.18
CA PHE A 207 11.84 26.24 18.76
C PHE A 207 12.04 26.14 20.28
N ASP A 208 13.11 26.76 20.77
CA ASP A 208 13.42 26.81 22.20
C ASP A 208 12.60 27.89 22.89
N LEU A 209 11.80 27.48 23.89
CA LEU A 209 10.94 28.37 24.67
C LEU A 209 11.58 28.79 26.00
N GLY A 210 12.69 28.18 26.39
CA GLY A 210 13.29 28.38 27.71
C GLY A 210 12.27 28.24 28.83
N TRP A 211 12.18 29.23 29.72
CA TRP A 211 11.26 29.22 30.86
C TRP A 211 9.77 29.19 30.45
N LEU A 212 9.42 29.64 29.23
CA LEU A 212 8.04 29.61 28.73
C LEU A 212 7.55 28.18 28.51
N TYR A 213 8.45 27.19 28.40
CA TYR A 213 8.07 25.79 28.31
C TYR A 213 7.36 25.29 29.58
N TYR A 214 7.78 25.75 30.76
CA TYR A 214 7.12 25.43 32.03
C TYR A 214 5.75 26.10 32.15
N VAL A 215 5.61 27.31 31.61
CA VAL A 215 4.31 27.98 31.49
C VAL A 215 3.39 27.18 30.57
N TYR A 216 3.90 26.70 29.44
CA TYR A 216 3.14 25.83 28.53
C TYR A 216 2.65 24.54 29.22
N MET A 217 3.51 23.85 29.98
CA MET A 217 3.10 22.65 30.73
C MET A 217 2.03 22.96 31.80
N ALA A 218 2.13 24.11 32.47
CA ALA A 218 1.08 24.56 33.40
C ALA A 218 -0.23 24.90 32.67
N LEU A 219 -0.17 25.54 31.50
CA LEU A 219 -1.36 25.82 30.69
C LEU A 219 -2.01 24.52 30.18
N MET A 220 -1.21 23.49 29.89
CA MET A 220 -1.71 22.17 29.51
C MET A 220 -2.54 21.54 30.64
N SER A 221 -2.07 21.60 31.89
CA SER A 221 -2.82 21.03 33.01
C SER A 221 -4.16 21.76 33.22
N ILE A 222 -4.14 23.10 33.10
CA ILE A 222 -5.36 23.93 33.16
C ILE A 222 -6.33 23.55 32.04
N PHE A 223 -5.83 23.42 30.81
CA PHE A 223 -6.67 23.13 29.67
C PHE A 223 -7.31 21.74 29.77
N SER A 224 -6.53 20.71 30.09
CA SER A 224 -7.01 19.32 30.19
C SER A 224 -8.09 19.14 31.26
N SER A 225 -7.90 19.70 32.45
CA SER A 225 -8.87 19.57 33.55
C SER A 225 -10.17 20.34 33.28
N ASN A 226 -10.07 21.54 32.71
CA ASN A 226 -11.25 22.33 32.38
C ASN A 226 -12.00 21.75 31.19
N SER A 227 -11.31 21.16 30.22
CA SER A 227 -11.90 20.55 29.03
C SER A 227 -12.90 19.44 29.38
N ILE A 228 -12.58 18.61 30.38
CA ILE A 228 -13.49 17.56 30.86
C ILE A 228 -14.68 18.20 31.58
N ASN A 229 -14.43 19.23 32.38
CA ASN A 229 -15.47 19.91 33.16
C ASN A 229 -16.49 20.69 32.28
N ILE A 230 -16.16 21.03 31.03
CA ILE A 230 -17.11 21.75 30.14
C ILE A 230 -18.40 20.94 29.89
N LEU A 231 -18.35 19.61 29.95
CA LEU A 231 -19.51 18.73 29.76
C LEU A 231 -20.12 18.25 31.09
N ALA A 232 -19.72 18.84 32.21
CA ALA A 232 -20.24 18.50 33.52
C ALA A 232 -21.74 18.79 33.63
N GLY A 233 -22.48 17.83 34.19
CA GLY A 233 -23.91 17.86 34.39
C GLY A 233 -24.73 17.09 33.35
N ILE A 234 -24.10 16.42 32.37
CA ILE A 234 -24.79 15.54 31.43
C ILE A 234 -24.41 14.09 31.72
N ASN A 235 -25.36 13.36 32.29
CA ASN A 235 -25.27 11.96 32.72
C ASN A 235 -24.36 11.08 31.84
N GLY A 236 -23.21 10.69 32.39
CA GLY A 236 -22.31 9.71 31.77
C GLY A 236 -21.29 10.31 30.81
N ILE A 237 -21.45 11.55 30.35
CA ILE A 237 -20.60 12.12 29.30
C ILE A 237 -19.20 12.44 29.83
N GLU A 238 -19.08 12.95 31.06
CA GLU A 238 -17.80 13.33 31.66
C GLU A 238 -16.88 12.12 31.82
N VAL A 239 -17.45 11.02 32.29
CA VAL A 239 -16.73 9.76 32.50
C VAL A 239 -16.50 9.06 31.16
N ALA A 240 -17.49 9.05 30.26
CA ALA A 240 -17.35 8.42 28.95
C ALA A 240 -16.27 9.10 28.10
N GLN A 241 -16.24 10.44 28.02
CA GLN A 241 -15.19 11.15 27.28
C GLN A 241 -13.81 10.88 27.87
N SER A 242 -13.71 10.80 29.20
CA SER A 242 -12.46 10.50 29.87
C SER A 242 -11.99 9.07 29.55
N ILE A 243 -12.89 8.09 29.53
CA ILE A 243 -12.54 6.72 29.12
C ILE A 243 -12.13 6.67 27.64
N VAL A 244 -12.83 7.38 26.75
CA VAL A 244 -12.47 7.43 25.33
C VAL A 244 -11.07 8.01 25.15
N ILE A 245 -10.76 9.14 25.79
CA ILE A 245 -9.41 9.75 25.74
C ILE A 245 -8.38 8.78 26.32
N ALA A 246 -8.65 8.16 27.47
CA ALA A 246 -7.74 7.20 28.09
C ALA A 246 -7.47 5.98 27.19
N VAL A 247 -8.51 5.41 26.56
CA VAL A 247 -8.36 4.27 25.64
C VAL A 247 -7.59 4.66 24.39
N LEU A 248 -7.77 5.88 23.87
CA LEU A 248 -6.98 6.38 22.74
C LEU A 248 -5.51 6.58 23.12
N ILE A 249 -5.22 7.07 24.33
CA ILE A 249 -3.84 7.18 24.81
C ILE A 249 -3.24 5.79 25.07
N VAL A 250 -3.98 4.86 25.69
CA VAL A 250 -3.54 3.46 25.83
C VAL A 250 -3.30 2.83 24.46
N GLY A 251 -4.16 3.07 23.48
CA GLY A 251 -3.96 2.62 22.10
C GLY A 251 -2.68 3.18 21.51
N ASN A 252 -2.43 4.48 21.68
CA ASN A 252 -1.17 5.11 21.29
C ASN A 252 0.03 4.47 22.00
N ASP A 253 0.00 4.32 23.32
CA ASP A 253 1.09 3.73 24.09
C ASP A 253 1.34 2.26 23.71
N MET A 254 0.28 1.49 23.45
CA MET A 254 0.36 0.11 22.97
C MET A 254 0.96 0.00 21.58
N LEU A 255 0.83 1.04 20.73
CA LEU A 255 1.56 1.07 19.47
C LEU A 255 3.07 1.15 19.75
N TYR A 256 3.52 2.05 20.65
CA TYR A 256 4.94 2.17 21.00
C TYR A 256 5.52 1.03 21.85
N LEU A 257 4.65 0.24 22.48
CA LEU A 257 5.03 -0.99 23.20
C LEU A 257 4.70 -2.26 22.42
N SER A 258 4.27 -2.10 21.17
CA SER A 258 3.92 -3.23 20.33
C SER A 258 5.17 -4.03 19.98
N PRO A 259 5.07 -5.32 19.69
CA PRO A 259 6.13 -6.04 18.97
C PRO A 259 6.42 -5.44 17.58
N PHE A 260 5.54 -4.55 17.09
CA PHE A 260 5.77 -3.63 15.96
C PHE A 260 6.34 -2.28 16.44
N THR A 261 7.02 -2.25 17.60
CA THR A 261 7.86 -1.24 18.32
C THR A 261 9.37 -1.53 18.30
N THR A 262 10.28 -0.72 17.75
CA THR A 262 11.66 -1.20 17.45
C THR A 262 12.41 -1.17 18.75
N TYR A 263 12.59 -2.34 19.37
CA TYR A 263 13.11 -2.40 20.72
C TYR A 263 14.66 -2.39 20.75
N PRO A 264 15.31 -1.56 21.61
CA PRO A 264 14.73 -0.59 22.53
C PRO A 264 14.39 0.74 21.85
N HIS A 265 13.12 1.15 21.91
CA HIS A 265 12.71 2.47 21.44
C HIS A 265 12.98 3.49 22.57
N PRO A 266 13.59 4.65 22.32
CA PRO A 266 13.94 5.63 23.37
C PRO A 266 12.75 6.11 24.22
N ALA A 267 11.52 5.96 23.69
CA ALA A 267 10.28 6.31 24.38
C ALA A 267 9.57 5.12 25.06
N THR A 268 10.06 3.89 24.95
CA THR A 268 9.42 2.69 25.55
C THR A 268 9.16 2.87 27.04
N ASP A 269 10.13 3.37 27.80
CA ASP A 269 9.95 3.66 29.23
C ASP A 269 8.83 4.68 29.45
N SER A 270 8.81 5.77 28.66
CA SER A 270 7.81 6.84 28.78
C SER A 270 6.38 6.33 28.51
N HIS A 271 6.20 5.39 27.57
CA HIS A 271 4.90 4.77 27.26
C HIS A 271 4.51 3.68 28.28
N LEU A 272 5.46 2.88 28.78
CA LEU A 272 5.21 1.96 29.91
C LEU A 272 4.77 2.72 31.16
N PHE A 273 5.43 3.84 31.46
CA PHE A 273 5.07 4.74 32.57
C PHE A 273 3.63 5.24 32.43
N SER A 274 3.26 5.69 31.23
CA SER A 274 1.91 6.17 30.91
C SER A 274 0.86 5.10 31.21
N LEU A 275 1.08 3.86 30.76
CA LEU A 275 0.13 2.76 30.96
C LEU A 275 -0.06 2.39 32.42
N TYR A 276 1.00 2.44 33.23
CA TYR A 276 0.90 2.18 34.66
C TYR A 276 -0.03 3.16 35.37
N LEU A 277 -0.12 4.40 34.86
CA LEU A 277 -1.07 5.40 35.34
C LEU A 277 -2.46 5.26 34.70
N LEU A 278 -2.56 4.89 33.42
CA LEU A 278 -3.84 4.86 32.69
C LEU A 278 -4.68 3.60 32.96
N LEU A 279 -4.07 2.42 33.10
CA LEU A 279 -4.82 1.18 33.28
C LEU A 279 -5.67 1.19 34.57
N PRO A 280 -5.15 1.58 35.75
CA PRO A 280 -5.97 1.71 36.94
C PRO A 280 -7.02 2.82 36.82
N PHE A 281 -6.74 3.89 36.07
CA PHE A 281 -7.66 5.00 35.85
C PHE A 281 -8.89 4.56 35.05
N ILE A 282 -8.68 3.73 34.02
CA ILE A 282 -9.76 3.12 33.23
C ILE A 282 -10.63 2.23 34.13
N GLY A 283 -10.02 1.41 34.99
CA GLY A 283 -10.75 0.54 35.92
C GLY A 283 -11.70 1.30 36.84
N VAL A 284 -11.21 2.32 37.54
CA VAL A 284 -12.06 3.13 38.43
C VAL A 284 -13.10 3.96 37.66
N SER A 285 -12.75 4.45 36.47
CA SER A 285 -13.66 5.24 35.63
C SER A 285 -14.78 4.39 35.04
N LEU A 286 -14.50 3.15 34.62
CA LEU A 286 -15.54 2.22 34.15
C LEU A 286 -16.53 1.87 35.27
N ALA A 287 -16.05 1.68 36.49
CA ALA A 287 -16.92 1.45 37.64
C ALA A 287 -17.83 2.66 37.91
N LEU A 288 -17.27 3.88 37.88
CA LEU A 288 -18.04 5.10 38.01
C LEU A 288 -19.05 5.28 36.86
N LEU A 289 -18.65 4.95 35.62
CA LEU A 289 -19.51 5.03 34.44
C LEU A 289 -20.74 4.14 34.60
N MET A 290 -20.61 2.92 35.12
CA MET A 290 -21.77 2.04 35.33
C MET A 290 -22.82 2.61 36.30
N HIS A 291 -22.41 3.52 37.19
CA HIS A 291 -23.31 4.23 38.10
C HIS A 291 -23.77 5.59 37.57
N ASN A 292 -22.97 6.24 36.73
CA ASN A 292 -23.25 7.55 36.17
C ASN A 292 -23.92 7.50 34.78
N TRP A 293 -23.90 6.35 34.09
CA TRP A 293 -24.53 6.13 32.80
C TRP A 293 -26.04 6.32 32.86
N TYR A 294 -26.63 6.81 31.78
CA TYR A 294 -28.06 7.09 31.72
C TYR A 294 -28.91 5.80 31.91
N PRO A 295 -29.90 5.80 32.82
CA PRO A 295 -30.23 6.86 33.78
C PRO A 295 -29.25 6.92 34.96
N ALA A 296 -28.59 8.08 35.15
CA ALA A 296 -27.55 8.24 36.17
C ALA A 296 -28.09 7.95 37.57
N LYS A 297 -27.32 7.20 38.35
CA LYS A 297 -27.61 6.88 39.75
C LYS A 297 -26.78 7.72 40.71
N VAL A 298 -25.70 8.33 40.22
CA VAL A 298 -24.79 9.21 40.96
C VAL A 298 -24.22 10.31 40.06
N PHE A 299 -23.79 11.41 40.65
CA PHE A 299 -22.99 12.46 40.01
C PHE A 299 -21.53 12.39 40.40
N VAL A 300 -20.68 12.76 39.45
CA VAL A 300 -19.22 12.65 39.58
C VAL A 300 -18.62 13.78 40.40
N GLY A 301 -19.15 15.01 40.29
CA GLY A 301 -18.58 16.22 40.92
C GLY A 301 -17.36 16.78 40.18
N ASP A 302 -16.95 18.00 40.54
CA ASP A 302 -15.79 18.68 39.98
C ASP A 302 -14.49 17.92 40.31
N THR A 303 -14.45 17.23 41.45
CA THR A 303 -13.30 16.38 41.85
C THR A 303 -12.92 15.41 40.75
N TYR A 304 -13.87 14.71 40.11
CA TYR A 304 -13.55 13.76 39.04
C TYR A 304 -13.01 14.48 37.80
N CYS A 305 -13.60 15.59 37.41
CA CYS A 305 -13.20 16.32 36.20
C CYS A 305 -11.76 16.85 36.31
N TYR A 306 -11.41 17.41 37.47
CA TYR A 306 -10.04 17.83 37.73
C TYR A 306 -9.07 16.65 37.81
N PHE A 307 -9.46 15.59 38.51
CA PHE A 307 -8.68 14.38 38.64
C PHE A 307 -8.37 13.76 37.27
N ALA A 308 -9.38 13.52 36.43
CA ALA A 308 -9.24 12.92 35.12
C ALA A 308 -8.35 13.76 34.19
N GLY A 309 -8.54 15.08 34.17
CA GLY A 309 -7.73 15.95 33.31
C GLY A 309 -6.29 16.07 33.78
N MET A 310 -6.06 16.01 35.10
CA MET A 310 -4.71 15.95 35.65
C MET A 310 -4.02 14.62 35.34
N VAL A 311 -4.73 13.49 35.37
CA VAL A 311 -4.16 12.20 34.92
C VAL A 311 -3.63 12.33 33.49
N PHE A 312 -4.40 12.91 32.57
CA PHE A 312 -3.93 13.13 31.19
C PHE A 312 -2.76 14.11 31.11
N ALA A 313 -2.78 15.20 31.87
CA ALA A 313 -1.69 16.17 31.88
C ALA A 313 -0.39 15.54 32.41
N VAL A 314 -0.46 14.78 33.51
CA VAL A 314 0.68 14.07 34.10
C VAL A 314 1.26 13.06 33.11
N VAL A 315 0.40 12.24 32.52
CA VAL A 315 0.78 11.25 31.53
C VAL A 315 1.44 11.89 30.31
N ALA A 316 0.89 12.99 29.79
CA ALA A 316 1.42 13.63 28.59
C ALA A 316 2.71 14.43 28.84
N ILE A 317 2.89 14.99 30.05
CA ILE A 317 4.12 15.71 30.42
C ILE A 317 5.24 14.71 30.68
N LEU A 318 5.02 13.67 31.49
CA LEU A 318 6.03 12.66 31.79
C LEU A 318 6.29 11.71 30.62
N GLY A 319 5.28 11.51 29.76
CA GLY A 319 5.39 10.74 28.52
C GLY A 319 6.00 11.52 27.34
N HIS A 320 6.27 12.82 27.50
CA HIS A 320 6.77 13.71 26.43
C HIS A 320 5.89 13.81 25.16
N PHE A 321 4.61 13.43 25.22
CA PHE A 321 3.68 13.49 24.08
C PHE A 321 2.57 14.54 24.25
N SER A 322 2.87 15.67 24.89
CA SER A 322 1.93 16.80 25.10
C SER A 322 1.15 17.24 23.85
N LYS A 323 1.74 17.10 22.66
CA LYS A 323 1.09 17.37 21.38
C LYS A 323 -0.01 16.39 21.03
N THR A 324 0.23 15.10 21.27
CA THR A 324 -0.75 14.04 21.07
C THR A 324 -1.97 14.28 21.96
N LEU A 325 -1.76 14.71 23.20
CA LEU A 325 -2.87 15.08 24.09
C LEU A 325 -3.68 16.27 23.55
N ILE A 326 -3.04 17.32 23.04
CA ILE A 326 -3.76 18.47 22.43
C ILE A 326 -4.62 18.00 21.26
N LEU A 327 -4.10 17.09 20.41
CA LEU A 327 -4.86 16.56 19.27
C LEU A 327 -6.12 15.82 19.73
N LEU A 328 -6.02 15.01 20.80
CA LEU A 328 -7.16 14.30 21.37
C LEU A 328 -8.19 15.23 22.04
N LEU A 329 -7.77 16.45 22.41
CA LEU A 329 -8.62 17.48 23.00
C LEU A 329 -9.11 18.53 21.97
N ILE A 330 -8.92 18.32 20.66
CA ILE A 330 -9.39 19.24 19.61
C ILE A 330 -10.90 19.52 19.71
N PRO A 331 -11.79 18.53 19.91
CA PRO A 331 -13.22 18.81 20.04
C PRO A 331 -13.52 19.77 21.20
N GLN A 332 -12.79 19.66 22.31
CA GLN A 332 -12.91 20.53 23.48
C GLN A 332 -12.28 21.89 23.23
N ALA A 333 -11.18 21.97 22.47
CA ALA A 333 -10.60 23.23 22.01
C ALA A 333 -11.58 23.99 21.12
N PHE A 334 -12.22 23.31 20.17
CA PHE A 334 -13.26 23.88 19.33
C PHE A 334 -14.48 24.30 20.16
N ASN A 335 -14.93 23.45 21.09
CA ASN A 335 -16.05 23.78 21.97
C ASN A 335 -15.75 25.01 22.84
N PHE A 336 -14.53 25.17 23.32
CA PHE A 336 -14.07 26.36 24.05
C PHE A 336 -14.09 27.61 23.17
N VAL A 337 -13.49 27.55 21.97
CA VAL A 337 -13.48 28.66 21.00
C VAL A 337 -14.90 29.04 20.59
N TYR A 338 -15.74 28.05 20.34
CA TYR A 338 -17.14 28.23 19.99
C TYR A 338 -17.93 28.88 21.15
N SER A 339 -17.66 28.44 22.39
CA SER A 339 -18.26 29.01 23.61
C SER A 339 -17.71 30.39 24.00
N ALA A 340 -16.57 30.81 23.43
CA ALA A 340 -15.83 32.00 23.85
C ALA A 340 -16.67 33.30 23.85
N PRO A 341 -17.54 33.59 22.84
CA PRO A 341 -18.38 34.78 22.87
C PRO A 341 -19.31 34.85 24.09
N GLN A 342 -19.79 33.71 24.58
CA GLN A 342 -20.61 33.62 25.80
C GLN A 342 -19.76 33.61 27.08
N LEU A 343 -18.57 32.99 27.06
CA LEU A 343 -17.62 33.01 28.20
C LEU A 343 -17.12 34.42 28.52
N PHE A 344 -16.83 35.22 27.51
CA PHE A 344 -16.34 36.59 27.66
C PHE A 344 -17.45 37.64 27.70
N HIS A 345 -18.72 37.22 27.84
CA HIS A 345 -19.91 38.08 27.90
C HIS A 345 -20.09 39.03 26.71
N ILE A 346 -19.55 38.68 25.53
CA ILE A 346 -19.80 39.40 24.27
C ILE A 346 -21.25 39.17 23.84
N VAL A 347 -21.73 37.93 24.02
CA VAL A 347 -23.14 37.53 23.88
C VAL A 347 -23.66 37.17 25.28
N PRO A 348 -24.86 37.61 25.68
CA PRO A 348 -25.50 37.17 26.92
C PRO A 348 -25.50 35.64 27.03
N CYS A 349 -24.98 35.12 28.15
CA CYS A 349 -24.96 33.69 28.44
C CYS A 349 -26.12 33.37 29.39
N PRO A 350 -26.93 32.33 29.12
CA PRO A 350 -27.90 31.86 30.09
C PRO A 350 -27.19 31.24 31.30
N ARG A 351 -27.90 31.17 32.43
CA ARG A 351 -27.35 30.63 33.68
C ARG A 351 -27.00 29.14 33.57
N HIS A 352 -27.62 28.41 32.63
CA HIS A 352 -27.34 27.00 32.33
C HIS A 352 -26.94 26.84 30.85
N ARG A 353 -25.74 26.31 30.60
CA ARG A 353 -25.16 26.09 29.26
C ARG A 353 -25.48 24.72 28.67
N LEU A 354 -26.04 23.83 29.49
CA LEU A 354 -26.41 22.47 29.10
C LEU A 354 -27.76 22.46 28.39
N PRO A 355 -28.04 21.46 27.53
CA PRO A 355 -29.36 21.25 26.96
C PRO A 355 -30.42 21.10 28.05
N HIS A 356 -31.67 21.44 27.74
CA HIS A 356 -32.78 21.28 28.67
C HIS A 356 -33.63 20.09 28.27
N PHE A 357 -34.10 19.33 29.26
CA PHE A 357 -34.95 18.18 29.01
C PHE A 357 -36.41 18.60 28.91
N ASN A 358 -37.05 18.31 27.77
CA ASN A 358 -38.46 18.59 27.57
C ASN A 358 -39.30 17.37 28.00
N ALA A 359 -40.01 17.52 29.12
CA ALA A 359 -40.83 16.48 29.71
C ALA A 359 -42.02 16.03 28.83
N ARG A 360 -42.44 16.84 27.85
CA ARG A 360 -43.54 16.49 26.93
C ARG A 360 -43.06 15.64 25.77
N THR A 361 -41.90 15.96 25.20
CA THR A 361 -41.32 15.24 24.06
C THR A 361 -40.46 14.05 24.50
N GLY A 362 -39.97 14.06 25.75
CA GLY A 362 -39.06 13.05 26.28
C GLY A 362 -37.63 13.18 25.72
N LEU A 363 -37.29 14.31 25.09
CA LEU A 363 -36.02 14.57 24.42
C LEU A 363 -35.26 15.73 25.06
N LEU A 364 -33.95 15.79 24.82
CA LEU A 364 -33.11 16.95 25.15
C LEU A 364 -33.19 17.96 24.01
N GLU A 365 -33.55 19.19 24.35
CA GLU A 365 -33.68 20.30 23.41
C GLU A 365 -32.55 21.32 23.67
N PRO A 366 -32.06 22.01 22.61
CA PRO A 366 -31.05 23.03 22.76
C PRO A 366 -31.51 24.09 23.77
N SER A 367 -30.65 24.44 24.73
CA SER A 367 -30.94 25.56 25.62
C SER A 367 -30.79 26.88 24.88
N ARG A 368 -31.71 27.81 25.14
CA ARG A 368 -31.79 29.12 24.49
C ARG A 368 -31.59 30.24 25.49
N VAL A 369 -31.13 31.39 24.99
CA VAL A 369 -31.05 32.64 25.71
C VAL A 369 -31.97 33.66 25.07
N GLU A 370 -32.83 34.27 25.88
CA GLU A 370 -33.72 35.35 25.46
C GLU A 370 -33.04 36.71 25.69
N PHE A 371 -33.07 37.58 24.68
CA PHE A 371 -32.46 38.90 24.72
C PHE A 371 -33.51 39.94 25.14
N THR A 372 -33.43 40.38 26.41
CA THR A 372 -34.33 41.41 26.96
C THR A 372 -33.99 42.83 26.48
N LYS A 373 -32.83 43.03 25.84
CA LYS A 373 -32.39 44.29 25.23
C LYS A 373 -31.91 44.04 23.80
N PRO A 374 -32.14 44.97 22.85
CA PRO A 374 -31.70 44.80 21.48
C PRO A 374 -30.16 44.73 21.41
N LEU A 375 -29.65 43.70 20.74
CA LEU A 375 -28.22 43.48 20.54
C LEU A 375 -27.60 44.57 19.66
N ARG A 376 -26.31 44.86 19.88
CA ARG A 376 -25.56 45.77 19.01
C ARG A 376 -25.55 45.22 17.57
N ARG A 377 -25.75 46.09 16.58
CA ARG A 377 -25.84 45.73 15.15
C ARG A 377 -24.79 44.73 14.64
N PRO A 378 -23.47 44.88 14.91
CA PRO A 378 -22.49 43.89 14.45
C PRO A 378 -22.69 42.50 15.06
N ILE A 379 -23.12 42.43 16.33
CA ILE A 379 -23.37 41.15 17.00
C ILE A 379 -24.63 40.50 16.41
N ALA A 380 -25.70 41.28 16.24
CA ALA A 380 -26.96 40.78 15.66
C ALA A 380 -26.78 40.23 14.24
N GLU A 381 -26.00 40.91 13.39
CA GLU A 381 -25.71 40.42 12.03
C GLU A 381 -24.83 39.18 12.03
N SER A 382 -23.82 39.09 12.91
CA SER A 382 -23.02 37.87 13.08
C SER A 382 -23.87 36.67 13.51
N LEU A 383 -24.83 36.85 14.43
CA LEU A 383 -25.76 35.78 14.82
C LEU A 383 -26.63 35.32 13.64
N LYS A 384 -27.12 36.25 12.80
CA LYS A 384 -27.88 35.92 11.58
C LYS A 384 -27.04 35.18 10.54
N VAL A 385 -25.74 35.48 10.44
CA VAL A 385 -24.81 34.75 9.56
C VAL A 385 -24.59 33.33 10.08
N LEU A 386 -24.30 33.18 11.38
CA LEU A 386 -24.16 31.86 12.00
C LEU A 386 -25.43 31.01 11.86
N HIS A 387 -26.60 31.64 11.93
CA HIS A 387 -27.87 30.98 11.67
C HIS A 387 -28.02 30.48 10.22
N ARG A 388 -27.66 31.30 9.24
CA ARG A 388 -27.63 30.89 7.82
C ARG A 388 -26.66 29.75 7.55
N LEU A 389 -25.54 29.71 8.27
CA LEU A 389 -24.55 28.64 8.21
C LEU A 389 -24.95 27.39 9.01
N ARG A 390 -26.16 27.36 9.60
CA ARG A 390 -26.66 26.29 10.49
C ARG A 390 -25.76 26.02 11.70
N MET A 391 -24.97 27.02 12.11
CA MET A 391 -24.13 26.93 13.30
C MET A 391 -24.87 27.39 14.56
N LEU A 392 -25.98 28.12 14.44
CA LEU A 392 -26.75 28.62 15.57
C LEU A 392 -28.24 28.73 15.23
N ASP A 393 -29.14 28.51 16.18
CA ASP A 393 -30.56 28.77 15.96
C ASP A 393 -30.92 30.14 16.54
N VAL A 394 -31.65 30.94 15.77
CA VAL A 394 -31.90 32.35 16.10
C VAL A 394 -33.35 32.69 15.78
N GLU A 395 -34.10 33.18 16.77
CA GLU A 395 -35.44 33.71 16.53
C GLU A 395 -35.38 35.21 16.22
N ILE A 396 -36.13 35.61 15.21
CA ILE A 396 -36.20 37.00 14.74
C ILE A 396 -37.65 37.47 14.85
N ASP A 397 -37.84 38.65 15.44
CA ASP A 397 -39.17 39.25 15.58
C ASP A 397 -39.68 39.86 14.25
N ALA A 398 -40.95 40.29 14.24
CA ALA A 398 -41.57 40.92 13.08
C ALA A 398 -40.91 42.26 12.64
N LYS A 399 -39.98 42.80 13.44
CA LYS A 399 -39.21 44.02 13.15
C LYS A 399 -37.77 43.71 12.69
N GLY A 400 -37.42 42.44 12.50
CA GLY A 400 -36.10 42.01 12.04
C GLY A 400 -35.01 41.99 13.12
N GLN A 401 -35.38 42.09 14.40
CA GLN A 401 -34.48 42.04 15.55
C GLN A 401 -34.34 40.62 16.09
N VAL A 402 -33.13 40.26 16.50
CA VAL A 402 -32.83 38.96 17.12
C VAL A 402 -33.36 38.96 18.55
N VAL A 403 -34.32 38.09 18.85
CA VAL A 403 -35.01 37.99 20.15
C VAL A 403 -34.49 36.83 21.01
N SER A 404 -34.08 35.72 20.40
CA SER A 404 -33.45 34.61 21.12
C SER A 404 -32.38 33.92 20.27
N SER A 405 -31.44 33.23 20.93
CA SER A 405 -30.53 32.30 20.24
C SER A 405 -30.30 31.03 21.04
N SER A 406 -29.95 29.93 20.37
CA SER A 406 -29.42 28.74 21.03
C SER A 406 -28.05 29.00 21.67
N ASN A 407 -27.61 28.09 22.53
CA ASN A 407 -26.34 28.19 23.24
C ASN A 407 -25.12 27.80 22.40
N PHE A 408 -23.99 28.45 22.67
CA PHE A 408 -22.73 28.26 21.95
C PHE A 408 -21.94 27.09 22.55
N THR A 409 -22.52 25.90 22.56
CA THR A 409 -21.78 24.69 22.91
C THR A 409 -21.99 23.63 21.84
N LEU A 410 -20.98 22.78 21.65
CA LEU A 410 -20.98 21.75 20.61
C LEU A 410 -22.16 20.78 20.76
N ILE A 411 -22.62 20.52 22.00
CA ILE A 411 -23.79 19.68 22.25
C ILE A 411 -25.11 20.34 21.85
N ASN A 412 -25.26 21.66 22.04
CA ASN A 412 -26.44 22.39 21.59
C ASN A 412 -26.45 22.50 20.05
N LEU A 413 -25.28 22.70 19.44
CA LEU A 413 -25.12 22.65 17.98
C LEU A 413 -25.55 21.30 17.41
N TRP A 414 -25.11 20.19 18.01
CA TRP A 414 -25.48 18.85 17.56
C TRP A 414 -26.98 18.55 17.68
N LEU A 415 -27.63 19.06 18.74
CA LEU A 415 -29.07 18.85 18.94
C LEU A 415 -29.93 19.63 17.94
N MET A 416 -29.47 20.77 17.45
CA MET A 416 -30.20 21.55 16.44
C MET A 416 -30.31 20.82 15.09
N ASP A 417 -29.28 20.10 14.67
CA ASP A 417 -29.23 19.46 13.34
C ASP A 417 -30.20 18.27 13.22
N ARG A 418 -30.67 17.73 14.35
CA ARG A 418 -31.69 16.66 14.38
C ARG A 418 -33.12 17.14 14.12
N GLU A 419 -33.47 18.38 14.49
CA GLU A 419 -34.82 18.91 14.22
C GLU A 419 -35.05 19.19 12.73
N ALA A 420 -33.98 19.48 11.96
CA ALA A 420 -34.04 19.65 10.51
C ALA A 420 -34.43 18.36 9.75
N VAL A 421 -34.25 17.18 10.35
CA VAL A 421 -34.63 15.88 9.75
C VAL A 421 -36.14 15.62 9.89
N GLN A 422 -36.84 16.25 10.83
CA GLN A 422 -38.30 16.07 11.04
C GLN A 422 -39.19 16.95 10.13
N TRP A 423 -38.67 18.03 9.55
CA TRP A 423 -39.42 18.93 8.66
C TRP A 423 -39.74 18.35 7.26
N GLY A 424 -39.28 17.13 6.96
CA GLY A 424 -39.51 16.43 5.68
C GLY A 424 -40.65 15.40 5.66
N MET A 425 -41.42 15.22 6.74
CA MET A 425 -42.41 14.13 6.86
C MET A 425 -43.86 14.55 7.12
N HIS A 426 -44.28 15.77 6.75
CA HIS A 426 -45.66 16.25 6.95
C HIS A 426 -46.55 16.33 5.70
N ASP A 427 -46.12 15.81 4.54
CA ASP A 427 -46.97 15.64 3.36
C ASP A 427 -46.90 14.20 2.80
N ALA A 428 -47.69 13.29 3.38
CA ALA A 428 -48.30 12.13 2.71
C ALA A 428 -49.18 11.37 3.71
N GLY A 429 -50.47 11.30 3.42
CA GLY A 429 -51.44 10.54 4.21
C GLY A 429 -51.28 9.02 4.09
N GLN A 430 -51.45 8.37 5.24
CA GLN A 430 -51.96 7.01 5.50
C GLN A 430 -51.29 5.77 4.88
N SER A 431 -51.16 4.78 5.77
CA SER A 431 -51.16 3.33 5.53
C SER A 431 -49.86 2.69 5.01
N ARG A 432 -49.05 2.14 5.93
CA ARG A 432 -48.97 0.67 6.15
C ARG A 432 -47.90 0.26 7.17
N THR A 433 -48.36 -0.54 8.13
CA THR A 433 -47.74 -1.76 8.71
C THR A 433 -46.25 -1.79 9.00
N SER A 434 -45.97 -1.97 10.30
CA SER A 434 -44.73 -2.44 10.90
C SER A 434 -44.16 -3.69 10.21
N SER A 435 -42.98 -3.56 9.63
CA SER A 435 -42.01 -4.63 9.48
C SER A 435 -40.68 -4.19 10.06
N HIS A 436 -40.23 -4.91 11.09
CA HIS A 436 -38.93 -4.73 11.71
C HIS A 436 -37.83 -4.98 10.69
N VAL A 437 -37.08 -3.93 10.35
CA VAL A 437 -35.75 -4.05 9.74
C VAL A 437 -34.75 -3.51 10.75
N ASN A 438 -33.95 -4.42 11.31
CA ASN A 438 -32.78 -4.07 12.11
C ASN A 438 -31.78 -3.32 11.22
N VAL A 439 -31.60 -2.02 11.47
CA VAL A 439 -30.44 -1.28 10.96
C VAL A 439 -29.35 -1.35 12.02
N VAL A 440 -28.32 -2.14 11.72
CA VAL A 440 -27.04 -2.12 12.44
C VAL A 440 -26.36 -0.79 12.10
N ILE A 441 -26.25 0.12 13.07
CA ILE A 441 -25.43 1.33 12.94
C ILE A 441 -24.00 0.95 13.33
N GLY A 442 -23.16 0.69 12.33
CA GLY A 442 -21.72 0.51 12.50
C GLY A 442 -21.04 1.86 12.74
N SER A 443 -20.24 1.93 13.80
CA SER A 443 -19.28 3.00 14.08
C SER A 443 -18.12 2.94 13.07
N GLY A 444 -18.09 3.85 12.09
CA GLY A 444 -17.00 3.96 11.12
C GLY A 444 -15.99 5.05 11.50
N ASN A 445 -14.74 4.66 11.72
CA ASN A 445 -13.58 5.56 11.69
C ASN A 445 -13.59 6.35 10.37
N ILE A 446 -13.56 7.69 10.42
CA ILE A 446 -13.34 8.50 9.21
C ILE A 446 -11.84 8.42 8.91
N LYS A 447 -11.45 7.50 8.01
CA LYS A 447 -10.09 7.47 7.45
C LYS A 447 -9.83 8.78 6.69
N PRO A 448 -8.59 9.33 6.72
CA PRO A 448 -8.24 10.47 5.87
C PRO A 448 -8.47 10.13 4.39
N PRO A 449 -8.75 11.10 3.51
CA PRO A 449 -8.95 10.83 2.08
C PRO A 449 -7.79 10.05 1.47
N GLN A 450 -8.10 8.91 0.85
CA GLN A 450 -7.11 7.95 0.34
C GLN A 450 -7.08 7.94 -1.19
N THR A 451 -5.90 7.72 -1.79
CA THR A 451 -5.81 7.44 -3.23
C THR A 451 -6.32 6.02 -3.53
N LEU A 452 -6.55 5.73 -4.81
CA LEU A 452 -6.85 4.39 -5.30
C LEU A 452 -5.73 3.39 -4.90
N TYR A 453 -4.47 3.81 -5.03
CA TYR A 453 -3.33 3.01 -4.61
C TYR A 453 -3.39 2.71 -3.11
N ASP A 454 -3.60 3.73 -2.27
CA ASP A 454 -3.62 3.56 -0.81
C ASP A 454 -4.70 2.56 -0.38
N LYS A 455 -5.90 2.66 -0.97
CA LYS A 455 -7.03 1.76 -0.69
C LYS A 455 -6.68 0.30 -1.00
N VAL A 456 -6.20 0.04 -2.22
CA VAL A 456 -5.82 -1.31 -2.63
C VAL A 456 -4.63 -1.81 -1.83
N PHE A 457 -3.61 -0.99 -1.64
CA PHE A 457 -2.41 -1.40 -0.93
C PHE A 457 -2.70 -1.78 0.52
N GLU A 458 -3.48 -0.97 1.25
CA GLU A 458 -3.87 -1.25 2.64
C GLU A 458 -4.68 -2.53 2.81
N ASP A 459 -5.56 -2.84 1.85
CA ASP A 459 -6.38 -4.06 1.89
C ASP A 459 -5.52 -5.35 1.83
N HIS A 460 -4.29 -5.27 1.32
CA HIS A 460 -3.41 -6.42 1.04
C HIS A 460 -2.21 -6.53 1.99
N ILE A 461 -2.09 -5.68 3.00
CA ILE A 461 -1.02 -5.80 3.99
C ILE A 461 -1.30 -7.01 4.88
N VAL A 462 -0.38 -7.99 4.84
CA VAL A 462 -0.36 -9.11 5.80
C VAL A 462 0.30 -8.65 7.10
N GLU A 463 1.43 -7.95 6.95
CA GLU A 463 2.22 -7.42 8.05
C GLU A 463 2.99 -6.19 7.57
N GLU A 464 3.07 -5.16 8.41
CA GLU A 464 3.91 -3.98 8.20
C GLU A 464 4.83 -3.87 9.41
N LYS A 465 6.14 -3.92 9.15
CA LYS A 465 7.20 -3.70 10.13
C LYS A 465 7.49 -2.21 10.21
N GLU A 466 8.18 -1.81 11.28
CA GLU A 466 8.40 -0.41 11.61
C GLU A 466 9.43 0.31 10.77
N ASP A 467 10.39 -0.45 10.25
CA ASP A 467 11.33 0.02 9.24
C ASP A 467 10.63 0.33 7.89
N GLY A 468 9.30 0.14 7.81
CA GLY A 468 8.48 0.32 6.62
C GLY A 468 8.46 -0.91 5.71
N THR A 469 9.07 -2.03 6.12
CA THR A 469 9.03 -3.30 5.40
C THR A 469 7.67 -3.95 5.51
N ILE A 470 7.05 -4.26 4.38
CA ILE A 470 5.69 -4.75 4.27
C ILE A 470 5.69 -6.11 3.62
N LEU A 471 5.02 -7.05 4.26
CA LEU A 471 4.62 -8.31 3.65
C LEU A 471 3.25 -8.10 2.98
N LEU A 472 3.27 -7.97 1.66
CA LEU A 472 2.09 -7.72 0.84
C LEU A 472 1.55 -9.03 0.28
N TYR A 473 0.24 -9.27 0.45
CA TYR A 473 -0.44 -10.43 -0.11
C TYR A 473 -0.67 -10.26 -1.62
N ILE A 474 -0.50 -11.35 -2.37
CA ILE A 474 -0.67 -11.38 -3.83
C ILE A 474 -1.93 -12.19 -4.18
N ASP A 475 -2.94 -11.57 -4.78
CA ASP A 475 -4.18 -12.28 -5.14
C ASP A 475 -4.05 -13.17 -6.37
N ARG A 476 -3.19 -12.76 -7.31
CA ARG A 476 -3.10 -13.33 -8.66
C ARG A 476 -1.67 -13.39 -9.12
N HIS A 477 -1.22 -14.60 -9.48
CA HIS A 477 0.10 -14.82 -10.05
C HIS A 477 -0.03 -15.35 -11.48
N LEU A 478 0.52 -14.60 -12.43
CA LEU A 478 0.65 -15.03 -13.81
C LEU A 478 2.06 -15.59 -14.05
N VAL A 479 2.17 -16.67 -14.82
CA VAL A 479 3.43 -17.37 -15.08
C VAL A 479 3.61 -17.62 -16.57
N HIS A 480 4.84 -17.50 -17.06
CA HIS A 480 5.21 -17.79 -18.45
C HIS A 480 6.55 -18.53 -18.52
N GLU A 481 6.98 -18.96 -19.71
CA GLU A 481 8.08 -19.92 -19.88
C GLU A 481 9.48 -19.35 -19.64
N VAL A 482 9.67 -18.04 -19.73
CA VAL A 482 11.02 -17.42 -19.72
C VAL A 482 11.57 -17.25 -18.30
N THR A 483 10.72 -16.87 -17.34
CA THR A 483 11.17 -16.48 -15.99
C THR A 483 10.81 -17.48 -14.90
N SER A 484 10.03 -18.50 -15.24
CA SER A 484 9.54 -19.51 -14.31
C SER A 484 10.42 -20.75 -14.11
N PRO A 485 11.28 -21.21 -15.06
CA PRO A 485 11.97 -22.49 -14.92
C PRO A 485 12.80 -22.58 -13.63
N GLN A 486 13.61 -21.56 -13.35
CA GLN A 486 14.50 -21.51 -12.19
C GLN A 486 13.74 -21.32 -10.87
N ALA A 487 12.53 -20.73 -10.91
CA ALA A 487 11.67 -20.61 -9.73
C ALA A 487 11.10 -21.99 -9.34
N PHE A 488 10.60 -22.76 -10.31
CA PHE A 488 10.12 -24.13 -10.05
C PHE A 488 11.24 -25.09 -9.65
N GLU A 489 12.44 -24.92 -10.20
CA GLU A 489 13.63 -25.64 -9.75
C GLU A 489 13.95 -25.33 -8.28
N GLY A 490 13.93 -24.04 -7.88
CA GLY A 490 14.13 -23.61 -6.50
C GLY A 490 13.13 -24.26 -5.53
N LEU A 491 11.84 -24.30 -5.90
CA LEU A 491 10.82 -25.01 -5.14
C LEU A 491 11.13 -26.50 -4.97
N ARG A 492 11.52 -27.19 -6.06
CA ARG A 492 11.88 -28.62 -6.00
C ARG A 492 13.08 -28.86 -5.09
N ASN A 493 14.15 -28.08 -5.26
CA ASN A 493 15.38 -28.22 -4.48
C ASN A 493 15.13 -27.96 -2.99
N ALA A 494 14.22 -27.05 -2.66
CA ALA A 494 13.82 -26.75 -1.29
C ALA A 494 12.70 -27.66 -0.75
N GLY A 495 12.18 -28.60 -1.54
CA GLY A 495 11.05 -29.46 -1.17
C GLY A 495 9.73 -28.72 -0.93
N ARG A 496 9.55 -27.54 -1.54
CA ARG A 496 8.38 -26.65 -1.38
C ARG A 496 7.30 -26.95 -2.44
N ARG A 497 6.04 -26.73 -2.08
CA ARG A 497 4.89 -26.79 -3.00
C ARG A 497 4.43 -25.39 -3.37
N VAL A 498 3.67 -25.26 -4.46
CA VAL A 498 2.94 -24.02 -4.76
C VAL A 498 1.82 -23.84 -3.74
N ARG A 499 1.76 -22.68 -3.07
CA ARG A 499 0.81 -22.40 -1.99
C ARG A 499 -0.62 -22.28 -2.48
N ARG A 500 -0.86 -21.47 -3.52
CA ARG A 500 -2.19 -21.23 -4.11
C ARG A 500 -2.22 -21.54 -5.61
N PRO A 501 -2.29 -22.83 -6.00
CA PRO A 501 -2.46 -23.24 -7.39
C PRO A 501 -3.72 -22.65 -8.03
N ASP A 502 -4.77 -22.41 -7.24
CA ASP A 502 -6.02 -21.77 -7.66
C ASP A 502 -5.85 -20.31 -8.08
N CYS A 503 -4.85 -19.62 -7.53
CA CYS A 503 -4.52 -18.23 -7.83
C CYS A 503 -3.34 -18.06 -8.80
N THR A 504 -2.91 -19.15 -9.44
CA THR A 504 -1.78 -19.18 -10.38
C THR A 504 -2.24 -19.62 -11.77
N LEU A 505 -1.96 -18.79 -12.79
CA LEU A 505 -2.32 -19.06 -14.18
C LEU A 505 -1.08 -18.98 -15.07
N ALA A 506 -0.80 -20.05 -15.81
CA ALA A 506 0.33 -20.16 -16.72
C ALA A 506 -0.09 -20.10 -18.19
N THR A 507 0.78 -19.53 -19.04
CA THR A 507 0.67 -19.62 -20.50
C THR A 507 2.05 -19.61 -21.16
N VAL A 508 2.10 -19.83 -22.47
CA VAL A 508 3.30 -19.68 -23.29
C VAL A 508 3.09 -18.56 -24.30
N ASP A 509 4.02 -17.61 -24.43
CA ASP A 509 3.84 -16.46 -25.32
C ASP A 509 5.11 -15.81 -25.89
N HIS A 510 6.30 -15.94 -25.28
CA HIS A 510 7.54 -15.29 -25.75
C HIS A 510 8.30 -16.10 -26.81
N ASN A 511 8.49 -17.40 -26.57
CA ASN A 511 9.31 -18.32 -27.37
C ASN A 511 8.54 -19.02 -28.49
N ILE A 512 7.22 -18.92 -28.48
CA ILE A 512 6.38 -19.62 -29.45
C ILE A 512 6.40 -18.91 -30.82
N PRO A 513 6.48 -19.65 -31.93
CA PRO A 513 6.27 -19.08 -33.26
C PRO A 513 4.84 -18.57 -33.43
N THR A 514 4.67 -17.45 -34.14
CA THR A 514 3.34 -16.95 -34.56
C THR A 514 2.92 -17.47 -35.94
N ALA A 515 3.63 -18.47 -36.47
CA ALA A 515 3.26 -19.16 -37.68
C ALA A 515 1.97 -19.97 -37.47
N SER A 516 1.27 -20.29 -38.57
CA SER A 516 0.04 -21.07 -38.57
C SER A 516 0.17 -22.37 -37.77
N ARG A 517 -0.77 -22.59 -36.84
CA ARG A 517 -0.83 -23.79 -35.99
C ARG A 517 -1.64 -24.94 -36.59
N LYS A 518 -2.04 -24.85 -37.86
CA LYS A 518 -2.86 -25.90 -38.52
C LYS A 518 -2.23 -27.30 -38.46
N ASN A 519 -0.90 -27.39 -38.42
CA ASN A 519 -0.15 -28.64 -38.35
C ASN A 519 0.41 -28.94 -36.94
N LEU A 520 -0.08 -28.23 -35.90
CA LEU A 520 0.32 -28.46 -34.52
C LEU A 520 -0.09 -29.87 -34.08
N THR A 521 0.88 -30.67 -33.64
CA THR A 521 0.65 -31.99 -33.04
C THR A 521 1.09 -31.99 -31.58
N THR A 522 2.33 -31.58 -31.32
CA THR A 522 2.88 -31.35 -29.98
C THR A 522 3.73 -30.08 -29.98
N THR A 523 3.91 -29.45 -28.81
CA THR A 523 4.81 -28.31 -28.60
C THR A 523 6.23 -28.65 -29.06
N GLU A 524 6.71 -29.86 -28.73
CA GLU A 524 8.02 -30.36 -29.13
C GLU A 524 8.24 -30.36 -30.65
N LYS A 525 7.25 -30.78 -31.43
CA LYS A 525 7.39 -30.86 -32.90
C LYS A 525 7.14 -29.52 -33.58
N PHE A 526 6.44 -28.60 -32.93
CA PHE A 526 6.10 -27.29 -33.51
C PHE A 526 7.22 -26.26 -33.35
N ILE A 527 7.95 -26.31 -32.23
CA ILE A 527 9.05 -25.37 -31.97
C ILE A 527 10.36 -25.98 -32.48
N GLU A 528 10.84 -25.47 -33.61
CA GLU A 528 12.06 -25.97 -34.27
C GLU A 528 13.33 -25.68 -33.46
N GLU A 529 13.44 -24.47 -32.92
CA GLU A 529 14.61 -24.03 -32.16
C GLU A 529 14.70 -24.74 -30.81
N THR A 530 15.83 -25.41 -30.58
CA THR A 530 16.04 -26.29 -29.43
C THR A 530 15.85 -25.60 -28.08
N ASP A 531 16.45 -24.43 -27.86
CA ASP A 531 16.38 -23.75 -26.56
C ASP A 531 14.96 -23.22 -26.27
N SER A 532 14.31 -22.64 -27.28
CA SER A 532 12.91 -22.20 -27.21
C SER A 532 11.98 -23.38 -26.90
N ARG A 533 12.20 -24.53 -27.56
CA ARG A 533 11.45 -25.76 -27.32
C ARG A 533 11.65 -26.26 -25.88
N LEU A 534 12.89 -26.28 -25.41
CA LEU A 534 13.24 -26.71 -24.06
C LEU A 534 12.48 -25.88 -23.02
N GLN A 535 12.53 -24.55 -23.09
CA GLN A 535 11.82 -23.69 -22.13
C GLN A 535 10.30 -23.92 -22.11
N CYS A 536 9.67 -24.01 -23.27
CA CYS A 536 8.22 -24.27 -23.34
C CYS A 536 7.86 -25.65 -22.76
N MET A 537 8.64 -26.69 -23.06
CA MET A 537 8.43 -28.04 -22.52
C MET A 537 8.64 -28.09 -21.00
N THR A 538 9.69 -27.41 -20.50
CA THR A 538 9.94 -27.30 -19.06
C THR A 538 8.77 -26.63 -18.33
N LEU A 539 8.14 -25.60 -18.91
CA LEU A 539 6.92 -25.03 -18.33
C LEU A 539 5.77 -26.04 -18.30
N GLU A 540 5.53 -26.80 -19.38
CA GLU A 540 4.49 -27.84 -19.39
C GLU A 540 4.72 -28.91 -18.33
N GLU A 541 5.96 -29.33 -18.11
CA GLU A 541 6.36 -30.26 -17.06
C GLU A 541 6.13 -29.67 -15.67
N ASN A 542 6.52 -28.41 -15.45
CA ASN A 542 6.32 -27.71 -14.18
C ASN A 542 4.83 -27.54 -13.86
N VAL A 543 4.02 -27.12 -14.83
CA VAL A 543 2.56 -27.01 -14.69
C VAL A 543 1.95 -28.33 -14.24
N LYS A 544 2.39 -29.46 -14.83
CA LYS A 544 1.93 -30.80 -14.45
C LYS A 544 2.40 -31.18 -13.04
N ALA A 545 3.67 -30.94 -12.72
CA ALA A 545 4.26 -31.31 -11.43
C ALA A 545 3.65 -30.54 -10.25
N PHE A 546 3.22 -29.29 -10.48
CA PHE A 546 2.71 -28.39 -9.44
C PHE A 546 1.20 -28.12 -9.51
N ASP A 547 0.49 -28.82 -10.40
CA ASP A 547 -0.98 -28.78 -10.49
C ASP A 547 -1.55 -27.38 -10.81
N LEU A 548 -0.98 -26.71 -11.83
CA LEU A 548 -1.32 -25.33 -12.20
C LEU A 548 -2.32 -25.25 -13.36
N THR A 549 -3.09 -24.16 -13.42
CA THR A 549 -3.93 -23.85 -14.59
C THR A 549 -3.04 -23.38 -15.73
N TYR A 550 -3.23 -23.93 -16.93
CA TYR A 550 -2.37 -23.65 -18.09
C TYR A 550 -3.17 -23.49 -19.38
N PHE A 551 -2.86 -22.45 -20.14
CA PHE A 551 -3.32 -22.26 -21.53
C PHE A 551 -2.14 -22.48 -22.48
N GLY A 552 -1.96 -23.73 -22.90
CA GLY A 552 -0.93 -24.15 -23.86
C GLY A 552 -1.32 -23.90 -25.31
N LEU A 553 -0.44 -24.24 -26.25
CA LEU A 553 -0.59 -23.95 -27.68
C LEU A 553 -1.86 -24.55 -28.32
N ASP A 554 -2.41 -25.61 -27.75
CA ASP A 554 -3.62 -26.31 -28.16
C ASP A 554 -4.92 -25.73 -27.56
N ASP A 555 -4.82 -24.81 -26.58
CA ASP A 555 -5.97 -24.14 -26.01
C ASP A 555 -6.37 -22.90 -26.83
N LYS A 556 -7.65 -22.80 -27.19
CA LYS A 556 -8.22 -21.64 -27.90
C LYS A 556 -8.05 -20.30 -27.18
N ARG A 557 -7.78 -20.32 -25.87
CA ARG A 557 -7.58 -19.14 -25.01
C ARG A 557 -6.13 -18.71 -24.91
N GLN A 558 -5.19 -19.51 -25.43
CA GLN A 558 -3.77 -19.17 -25.39
C GLN A 558 -3.54 -17.78 -26.00
N GLY A 559 -2.65 -17.02 -25.37
CA GLY A 559 -2.31 -15.67 -25.80
C GLY A 559 -1.25 -15.07 -24.91
N ILE A 560 -0.97 -13.80 -25.15
CA ILE A 560 -0.02 -13.02 -24.36
C ILE A 560 -0.53 -12.92 -22.92
N VAL A 561 0.35 -13.15 -21.95
CA VAL A 561 0.02 -13.31 -20.52
C VAL A 561 -0.84 -12.16 -19.96
N HIS A 562 -0.57 -10.92 -20.40
CA HIS A 562 -1.29 -9.71 -19.95
C HIS A 562 -2.64 -9.48 -20.65
N ILE A 563 -2.95 -10.26 -21.68
CA ILE A 563 -4.23 -10.21 -22.42
C ILE A 563 -5.16 -11.30 -21.92
N ILE A 564 -4.65 -12.51 -21.70
CA ILE A 564 -5.47 -13.64 -21.27
C ILE A 564 -6.11 -13.41 -19.90
N GLY A 565 -5.40 -12.77 -18.95
CA GLY A 565 -5.91 -12.53 -17.59
C GLY A 565 -7.23 -11.74 -17.57
N PRO A 566 -7.28 -10.55 -18.17
CA PRO A 566 -8.51 -9.76 -18.33
C PRO A 566 -9.62 -10.48 -19.08
N GLU A 567 -9.30 -11.18 -20.18
CA GLU A 567 -10.30 -11.93 -20.97
C GLU A 567 -10.99 -13.03 -20.18
N GLN A 568 -10.28 -13.57 -19.20
CA GLN A 568 -10.74 -14.62 -18.31
C GLN A 568 -11.48 -14.11 -17.07
N GLY A 569 -11.41 -12.80 -16.78
CA GLY A 569 -11.83 -12.25 -15.48
C GLY A 569 -10.87 -12.63 -14.34
N PHE A 570 -9.65 -13.07 -14.65
CA PHE A 570 -8.61 -13.35 -13.66
C PHE A 570 -8.13 -12.04 -13.02
N THR A 571 -8.10 -10.97 -13.82
CA THR A 571 -7.89 -9.59 -13.39
C THR A 571 -9.22 -8.98 -12.97
N LEU A 572 -9.33 -8.61 -11.69
CA LEU A 572 -10.51 -7.95 -11.12
C LEU A 572 -10.10 -6.65 -10.40
N PRO A 573 -11.00 -5.67 -10.26
CA PRO A 573 -10.66 -4.46 -9.52
C PRO A 573 -10.35 -4.72 -8.05
N GLY A 574 -9.35 -3.98 -7.55
CA GLY A 574 -8.87 -4.08 -6.18
C GLY A 574 -7.90 -5.22 -5.92
N THR A 575 -7.52 -6.02 -6.92
CA THR A 575 -6.55 -7.12 -6.69
C THR A 575 -5.10 -6.66 -6.71
N THR A 576 -4.23 -7.39 -6.03
CA THR A 576 -2.78 -7.43 -6.31
C THR A 576 -2.44 -8.50 -7.36
N VAL A 577 -1.76 -8.10 -8.45
CA VAL A 577 -1.40 -9.01 -9.57
C VAL A 577 0.09 -8.92 -9.88
N VAL A 578 0.78 -10.06 -9.93
CA VAL A 578 2.22 -10.12 -10.27
C VAL A 578 2.51 -11.15 -11.35
N CYS A 579 3.60 -10.94 -12.07
CA CYS A 579 4.17 -11.87 -13.05
C CYS A 579 5.68 -11.64 -13.15
N GLY A 580 6.43 -12.66 -13.59
CA GLY A 580 7.83 -12.51 -14.00
C GLY A 580 8.04 -11.62 -15.26
N ASP A 581 7.11 -10.74 -15.60
CA ASP A 581 7.12 -9.87 -16.76
C ASP A 581 6.81 -8.42 -16.33
N SER A 582 7.56 -7.45 -16.86
CA SER A 582 7.40 -6.05 -16.47
C SER A 582 6.02 -5.47 -16.77
N HIS A 583 5.39 -5.89 -17.87
CA HIS A 583 4.14 -5.29 -18.38
C HIS A 583 2.88 -5.77 -17.66
N THR A 584 3.01 -6.45 -16.52
CA THR A 584 1.90 -6.75 -15.59
C THR A 584 1.15 -5.51 -15.15
N SER A 585 1.80 -4.35 -15.20
CA SER A 585 1.17 -3.03 -15.06
C SER A 585 -0.12 -2.85 -15.88
N THR A 586 -0.27 -3.55 -17.02
CA THR A 586 -1.49 -3.60 -17.84
C THR A 586 -2.76 -3.79 -17.00
N HIS A 587 -2.71 -4.66 -16.00
CA HIS A 587 -3.87 -5.03 -15.19
C HIS A 587 -4.36 -3.88 -14.29
N GLY A 588 -3.53 -2.87 -14.03
CA GLY A 588 -3.94 -1.71 -13.26
C GLY A 588 -4.99 -0.82 -13.93
N ALA A 589 -5.27 -1.05 -15.23
CA ALA A 589 -6.43 -0.48 -15.92
C ALA A 589 -7.78 -0.84 -15.27
N PHE A 590 -7.81 -1.91 -14.47
CA PHE A 590 -8.96 -2.36 -13.69
C PHE A 590 -8.97 -1.79 -12.27
N GLY A 591 -8.06 -0.88 -11.91
CA GLY A 591 -7.86 -0.46 -10.52
C GLY A 591 -7.19 -1.53 -9.66
N ALA A 592 -6.44 -2.46 -10.27
CA ALA A 592 -5.63 -3.45 -9.60
C ALA A 592 -4.22 -2.91 -9.34
N LEU A 593 -3.60 -3.28 -8.21
CA LEU A 593 -2.18 -3.01 -7.98
C LEU A 593 -1.36 -4.11 -8.66
N ALA A 594 -0.89 -3.81 -9.87
CA ALA A 594 -0.27 -4.82 -10.73
C ALA A 594 1.14 -4.41 -11.17
N PHE A 595 2.13 -5.26 -10.93
CA PHE A 595 3.54 -4.95 -11.21
C PHE A 595 4.37 -6.21 -11.49
N GLY A 596 5.42 -6.04 -12.30
CA GLY A 596 6.35 -7.12 -12.63
C GLY A 596 7.33 -7.40 -11.49
N ILE A 597 7.75 -8.66 -11.38
CA ILE A 597 8.67 -9.17 -10.35
C ILE A 597 9.81 -9.99 -10.97
N GLY A 598 10.90 -10.20 -10.21
CA GLY A 598 12.01 -11.06 -10.62
C GLY A 598 11.69 -12.56 -10.49
N THR A 599 12.56 -13.43 -11.02
CA THR A 599 12.44 -14.89 -10.92
C THR A 599 12.51 -15.40 -9.47
N SER A 600 13.36 -14.81 -8.63
CA SER A 600 13.44 -15.11 -7.19
C SER A 600 12.16 -14.71 -6.46
N GLU A 601 11.51 -13.64 -6.90
CA GLU A 601 10.20 -13.24 -6.37
C GLU A 601 9.07 -14.10 -6.93
N VAL A 602 9.17 -14.60 -8.17
CA VAL A 602 8.25 -15.62 -8.70
C VAL A 602 8.29 -16.86 -7.81
N GLU A 603 9.49 -17.34 -7.44
CA GLU A 603 9.64 -18.44 -6.48
C GLU A 603 8.99 -18.10 -5.13
N HIS A 604 9.24 -16.90 -4.62
CA HIS A 604 8.69 -16.43 -3.35
C HIS A 604 7.16 -16.41 -3.35
N VAL A 605 6.54 -15.86 -4.39
CA VAL A 605 5.07 -15.81 -4.52
C VAL A 605 4.51 -17.22 -4.68
N LEU A 606 5.13 -18.10 -5.48
CA LEU A 606 4.69 -19.50 -5.58
C LEU A 606 4.74 -20.21 -4.21
N ALA A 607 5.78 -19.96 -3.40
CA ALA A 607 5.95 -20.60 -2.10
C ALA A 607 5.04 -20.03 -1.00
N THR A 608 4.74 -18.71 -1.02
CA THR A 608 4.16 -17.99 0.13
C THR A 608 2.89 -17.22 -0.18
N GLN A 609 2.60 -16.96 -1.45
CA GLN A 609 1.55 -16.04 -1.91
C GLN A 609 1.74 -14.58 -1.47
N THR A 610 2.96 -14.20 -1.10
CA THR A 610 3.29 -12.87 -0.60
C THR A 610 4.59 -12.35 -1.20
N ILE A 611 4.81 -11.04 -1.05
CA ILE A 611 6.06 -10.39 -1.42
C ILE A 611 6.46 -9.38 -0.36
N ILE A 612 7.77 -9.24 -0.13
CA ILE A 612 8.32 -8.22 0.76
C ILE A 612 8.55 -6.94 -0.05
N THR A 613 7.98 -5.83 0.38
CA THR A 613 8.06 -4.54 -0.32
C THR A 613 8.00 -3.36 0.65
N GLN A 614 8.18 -2.15 0.15
CA GLN A 614 7.83 -0.90 0.85
C GLN A 614 6.72 -0.16 0.08
N ARG A 615 6.11 0.84 0.73
CA ARG A 615 5.13 1.74 0.10
C ARG A 615 5.80 2.55 -1.00
N SER A 616 5.09 2.70 -2.11
CA SER A 616 5.51 3.55 -3.24
C SER A 616 4.89 4.94 -3.10
N LYS A 617 5.50 5.94 -3.73
CA LYS A 617 4.91 7.29 -3.83
C LYS A 617 3.67 7.27 -4.72
N ASN A 618 2.74 8.18 -4.46
CA ASN A 618 1.54 8.40 -5.26
C ASN A 618 1.81 9.48 -6.33
N MET A 619 1.73 9.13 -7.61
CA MET A 619 1.84 10.07 -8.72
C MET A 619 0.51 10.19 -9.47
N LYS A 620 -0.01 11.39 -9.65
CA LYS A 620 -1.21 11.67 -10.45
C LYS A 620 -0.84 12.14 -11.84
N VAL A 621 -1.36 11.48 -12.87
CA VAL A 621 -1.31 11.97 -14.26
C VAL A 621 -2.73 12.24 -14.73
N GLN A 622 -3.08 13.51 -14.86
CA GLN A 622 -4.42 13.96 -15.20
C GLN A 622 -4.45 14.48 -16.65
N VAL A 623 -5.30 13.86 -17.48
CA VAL A 623 -5.52 14.25 -18.89
C VAL A 623 -6.97 14.67 -19.09
N ASP A 624 -7.21 15.97 -19.30
CA ASP A 624 -8.55 16.55 -19.46
C ASP A 624 -8.76 17.16 -20.85
N GLY A 625 -10.01 17.19 -21.31
CA GLY A 625 -10.41 17.64 -22.64
C GLY A 625 -10.82 16.50 -23.58
N GLU A 626 -11.05 16.86 -24.84
CA GLU A 626 -11.35 15.94 -25.94
C GLU A 626 -10.07 15.67 -26.75
N LEU A 627 -9.85 14.41 -27.14
CA LEU A 627 -8.70 14.03 -27.96
C LEU A 627 -8.89 14.48 -29.41
N GLY A 628 -7.81 14.94 -30.04
CA GLY A 628 -7.82 15.30 -31.45
C GLY A 628 -8.03 14.09 -32.38
N PRO A 629 -8.42 14.32 -33.65
CA PRO A 629 -8.57 13.23 -34.62
C PRO A 629 -7.29 12.40 -34.76
N GLY A 630 -7.44 11.07 -34.81
CA GLY A 630 -6.32 10.14 -34.96
C GLY A 630 -5.45 9.95 -33.71
N VAL A 631 -5.83 10.54 -32.58
CA VAL A 631 -5.13 10.39 -31.29
C VAL A 631 -5.82 9.31 -30.47
N GLY A 632 -5.06 8.28 -30.04
CA GLY A 632 -5.54 7.19 -29.19
C GLY A 632 -4.75 7.01 -27.90
N SER A 633 -5.01 5.91 -27.19
CA SER A 633 -4.34 5.56 -25.92
C SER A 633 -2.82 5.51 -26.03
N LYS A 634 -2.31 4.99 -27.16
CA LYS A 634 -0.87 4.90 -27.44
C LYS A 634 -0.22 6.27 -27.55
N ASP A 635 -0.90 7.22 -28.20
CA ASP A 635 -0.40 8.58 -28.36
C ASP A 635 -0.40 9.32 -27.01
N ILE A 636 -1.44 9.12 -26.20
CA ILE A 636 -1.50 9.67 -24.83
C ILE A 636 -0.29 9.21 -24.02
N ILE A 637 -0.07 7.88 -23.92
CA ILE A 637 0.98 7.37 -23.03
C ILE A 637 2.39 7.67 -23.56
N LEU A 638 2.62 7.65 -24.88
CA LEU A 638 3.89 8.11 -25.45
C LEU A 638 4.12 9.59 -25.14
N HIS A 639 3.09 10.45 -25.27
CA HIS A 639 3.21 11.86 -24.91
C HIS A 639 3.51 12.07 -23.42
N VAL A 640 2.87 11.30 -22.53
CA VAL A 640 3.17 11.32 -21.09
C VAL A 640 4.63 10.94 -20.85
N ILE A 641 5.11 9.83 -21.41
CA ILE A 641 6.51 9.37 -21.27
C ILE A 641 7.48 10.39 -21.85
N GLY A 642 7.17 11.03 -22.98
CA GLY A 642 7.97 12.11 -23.55
C GLY A 642 8.08 13.32 -22.61
N LYS A 643 7.04 13.61 -21.82
CA LYS A 643 7.07 14.71 -20.83
C LYS A 643 7.81 14.35 -19.55
N ILE A 644 7.60 13.15 -19.00
CA ILE A 644 8.16 12.76 -17.69
C ILE A 644 9.52 12.05 -17.81
N GLY A 645 9.87 11.55 -18.99
CA GLY A 645 11.05 10.71 -19.24
C GLY A 645 10.89 9.26 -18.76
N THR A 646 11.88 8.42 -19.06
CA THR A 646 11.88 7.00 -18.65
C THR A 646 12.15 6.76 -17.16
N ALA A 647 12.49 7.80 -16.41
CA ALA A 647 12.70 7.77 -14.96
C ALA A 647 11.70 8.65 -14.18
N GLY A 648 10.71 9.23 -14.85
CA GLY A 648 9.80 10.21 -14.25
C GLY A 648 8.90 9.63 -13.15
N GLY A 649 8.57 8.33 -13.25
CA GLY A 649 7.75 7.60 -12.28
C GLY A 649 8.53 6.73 -11.29
N THR A 650 9.86 6.75 -11.28
CA THR A 650 10.67 5.83 -10.45
C THR A 650 10.31 5.93 -8.96
N GLY A 651 10.06 4.78 -8.33
CA GLY A 651 9.61 4.70 -6.93
C GLY A 651 8.15 5.10 -6.70
N ALA A 652 7.36 5.35 -7.75
CA ALA A 652 5.96 5.76 -7.66
C ALA A 652 5.01 4.79 -8.38
N VAL A 653 3.74 4.81 -7.96
CA VAL A 653 2.60 4.26 -8.69
C VAL A 653 1.86 5.44 -9.33
N ILE A 654 1.62 5.34 -10.64
CA ILE A 654 0.90 6.38 -11.39
C ILE A 654 -0.59 6.07 -11.37
N GLU A 655 -1.40 7.02 -10.90
CA GLU A 655 -2.85 7.04 -11.13
C GLU A 655 -3.17 7.92 -12.34
N PHE A 656 -3.72 7.31 -13.39
CA PHE A 656 -4.19 8.03 -14.58
C PHE A 656 -5.65 8.44 -14.40
N CYS A 657 -5.92 9.73 -14.55
CA CYS A 657 -7.25 10.32 -14.36
C CYS A 657 -7.54 11.47 -15.35
N GLY A 658 -8.67 12.15 -15.18
CA GLY A 658 -9.14 13.20 -16.09
C GLY A 658 -10.19 12.73 -17.10
N SER A 659 -10.84 13.67 -17.79
CA SER A 659 -11.97 13.38 -18.68
C SER A 659 -11.59 12.53 -19.87
N ALA A 660 -10.39 12.72 -20.43
CA ALA A 660 -9.93 11.93 -21.57
C ALA A 660 -9.76 10.46 -21.17
N ILE A 661 -9.12 10.20 -20.01
CA ILE A 661 -8.91 8.84 -19.49
C ILE A 661 -10.25 8.15 -19.18
N ARG A 662 -11.20 8.85 -18.53
CA ARG A 662 -12.54 8.29 -18.26
C ARG A 662 -13.31 7.94 -19.52
N GLY A 663 -13.10 8.68 -20.62
CA GLY A 663 -13.73 8.43 -21.91
C GLY A 663 -13.18 7.21 -22.67
N LEU A 664 -12.08 6.61 -22.21
CA LEU A 664 -11.47 5.45 -22.87
C LEU A 664 -12.18 4.13 -22.55
N SER A 665 -12.16 3.21 -23.51
CA SER A 665 -12.52 1.80 -23.34
C SER A 665 -11.56 1.08 -22.39
N MET A 666 -11.89 -0.15 -21.96
CA MET A 666 -10.97 -0.95 -21.16
C MET A 666 -9.70 -1.33 -21.92
N GLU A 667 -9.81 -1.64 -23.21
CA GLU A 667 -8.70 -1.96 -24.11
C GLU A 667 -7.70 -0.80 -24.17
N ALA A 668 -8.19 0.42 -24.33
CA ALA A 668 -7.38 1.63 -24.36
C ALA A 668 -6.73 1.94 -23.00
N ARG A 669 -7.46 1.76 -21.89
CA ARG A 669 -6.92 1.92 -20.51
C ARG A 669 -5.79 0.93 -20.25
N MET A 670 -5.93 -0.32 -20.69
CA MET A 670 -4.89 -1.34 -20.59
C MET A 670 -3.61 -0.95 -21.34
N SER A 671 -3.70 -0.33 -22.52
CA SER A 671 -2.51 0.17 -23.25
C SER A 671 -1.77 1.27 -22.47
N ILE A 672 -2.50 2.16 -21.77
CA ILE A 672 -1.91 3.22 -20.94
C ILE A 672 -1.19 2.61 -19.74
N CYS A 673 -1.88 1.77 -18.98
CA CYS A 673 -1.29 1.15 -17.79
C CYS A 673 -0.10 0.24 -18.14
N ASN A 674 -0.15 -0.48 -19.26
CA ASN A 674 0.96 -1.29 -19.78
C ASN A 674 2.27 -0.48 -19.84
N MET A 675 2.22 0.70 -20.47
CA MET A 675 3.40 1.52 -20.70
C MET A 675 3.80 2.44 -19.53
N SER A 676 3.15 2.33 -18.37
CA SER A 676 3.61 3.03 -17.15
C SER A 676 5.05 2.68 -16.76
N ILE A 677 5.47 1.44 -17.03
CA ILE A 677 6.85 0.97 -16.80
C ILE A 677 7.85 1.70 -17.68
N GLU A 678 7.49 2.03 -18.92
CA GLU A 678 8.36 2.80 -19.80
C GLU A 678 8.52 4.27 -19.34
N GLY A 679 7.61 4.77 -18.51
CA GLY A 679 7.78 6.02 -17.74
C GLY A 679 8.56 5.85 -16.43
N GLY A 680 9.05 4.65 -16.14
CA GLY A 680 9.82 4.31 -14.94
C GLY A 680 8.97 3.99 -13.70
N ALA A 681 7.64 4.01 -13.80
CA ALA A 681 6.75 3.73 -12.68
C ALA A 681 6.76 2.26 -12.28
N ARG A 682 6.43 1.99 -11.02
CA ARG A 682 6.25 0.62 -10.52
C ARG A 682 4.98 -0.02 -11.05
N ALA A 683 3.91 0.77 -11.14
CA ALA A 683 2.60 0.37 -11.66
C ALA A 683 1.84 1.59 -12.18
N GLY A 684 0.83 1.35 -13.02
CA GLY A 684 -0.11 2.35 -13.50
C GLY A 684 -1.54 1.90 -13.21
N MET A 685 -2.36 2.75 -12.58
CA MET A 685 -3.71 2.43 -12.13
C MET A 685 -4.75 3.40 -12.70
N ILE A 686 -5.94 2.90 -13.02
CA ILE A 686 -7.11 3.69 -13.41
C ILE A 686 -8.29 3.29 -12.53
N ALA A 687 -9.01 4.28 -12.00
CA ALA A 687 -10.16 4.04 -11.13
C ALA A 687 -11.27 3.25 -11.87
N PRO A 688 -11.83 2.18 -11.25
CA PRO A 688 -12.91 1.43 -11.85
C PRO A 688 -14.18 2.27 -11.98
N ASP A 689 -14.89 2.09 -13.09
CA ASP A 689 -16.17 2.74 -13.36
C ASP A 689 -17.13 1.80 -14.10
N GLN A 690 -18.22 2.36 -14.66
CA GLN A 690 -19.22 1.57 -15.37
C GLN A 690 -18.63 0.83 -16.59
N ILE A 691 -17.64 1.41 -17.27
CA ILE A 691 -16.96 0.76 -18.41
C ILE A 691 -16.22 -0.49 -17.93
N THR A 692 -15.60 -0.42 -16.75
CA THR A 692 -14.97 -1.58 -16.10
C THR A 692 -15.98 -2.67 -15.77
N ILE A 693 -17.13 -2.30 -15.18
CA ILE A 693 -18.20 -3.26 -14.85
C ILE A 693 -18.73 -3.94 -16.11
N ASP A 694 -18.98 -3.17 -17.16
CA ASP A 694 -19.54 -3.69 -18.40
C ASP A 694 -18.58 -4.65 -19.11
N TYR A 695 -17.28 -4.37 -19.07
CA TYR A 695 -16.27 -5.29 -19.59
C TYR A 695 -16.23 -6.62 -18.81
N LEU A 696 -16.44 -6.59 -17.50
CA LEU A 696 -16.38 -7.78 -16.64
C LEU A 696 -17.62 -8.67 -16.72
N LYS A 697 -18.73 -8.18 -17.29
CA LYS A 697 -19.96 -8.97 -17.43
C LYS A 697 -19.71 -10.22 -18.26
N GLY A 698 -20.10 -11.36 -17.72
CA GLY A 698 -20.00 -12.65 -18.41
C GLY A 698 -18.58 -13.22 -18.53
N LYS A 699 -17.57 -12.59 -17.90
CA LYS A 699 -16.21 -13.16 -17.85
C LYS A 699 -16.19 -14.42 -16.98
N PRO A 700 -15.44 -15.48 -17.36
CA PRO A 700 -15.50 -16.78 -16.70
C PRO A 700 -15.26 -16.76 -15.18
N LEU A 701 -14.31 -15.94 -14.71
CA LEU A 701 -13.97 -15.81 -13.29
C LEU A 701 -14.58 -14.61 -12.60
N ALA A 702 -15.33 -13.77 -13.32
CA ALA A 702 -16.09 -12.73 -12.66
C ALA A 702 -17.33 -13.33 -11.96
N PRO A 703 -17.84 -12.71 -10.89
CA PRO A 703 -19.08 -13.16 -10.27
C PRO A 703 -20.21 -13.21 -11.29
N LYS A 704 -21.14 -14.15 -11.09
CA LYS A 704 -22.31 -14.24 -11.97
C LYS A 704 -23.10 -12.95 -11.93
N VAL A 705 -23.39 -12.38 -13.10
CA VAL A 705 -24.16 -11.15 -13.25
C VAL A 705 -25.47 -11.24 -12.44
N ASP A 706 -25.84 -10.14 -11.79
CA ASP A 706 -27.02 -9.99 -10.92
C ASP A 706 -27.06 -10.83 -9.64
N SER A 707 -26.08 -11.69 -9.39
CA SER A 707 -25.94 -12.40 -8.11
C SER A 707 -25.69 -11.43 -6.94
N PRO A 708 -25.99 -11.82 -5.69
CA PRO A 708 -25.65 -11.02 -4.51
C PRO A 708 -24.16 -10.69 -4.43
N GLU A 709 -23.30 -11.61 -4.87
CA GLU A 709 -21.86 -11.43 -4.94
C GLU A 709 -21.46 -10.39 -5.98
N TRP A 710 -22.05 -10.42 -7.18
CA TRP A 710 -21.81 -9.41 -8.22
C TRP A 710 -22.17 -7.99 -7.75
N LYS A 711 -23.29 -7.83 -7.04
CA LYS A 711 -23.69 -6.53 -6.47
C LYS A 711 -22.70 -6.03 -5.43
N LYS A 712 -22.22 -6.92 -4.54
CA LYS A 712 -21.18 -6.59 -3.56
C LYS A 712 -19.86 -6.22 -4.25
N ALA A 713 -19.46 -6.98 -5.26
CA ALA A 713 -18.25 -6.74 -6.04
C ALA A 713 -18.32 -5.39 -6.76
N CYS A 714 -19.41 -5.10 -7.47
CA CYS A 714 -19.60 -3.80 -8.14
C CYS A 714 -19.55 -2.61 -7.17
N ASN A 715 -20.19 -2.74 -5.99
CA ASN A 715 -20.15 -1.70 -4.97
C ASN A 715 -18.72 -1.47 -4.43
N TYR A 716 -17.97 -2.55 -4.20
CA TYR A 716 -16.57 -2.46 -3.81
C TYR A 716 -15.74 -1.79 -4.91
N TRP A 717 -15.85 -2.27 -6.15
CA TRP A 717 -15.09 -1.76 -7.29
C TRP A 717 -15.30 -0.26 -7.53
N LEU A 718 -16.54 0.22 -7.48
CA LEU A 718 -16.84 1.65 -7.62
C LEU A 718 -16.36 2.49 -6.42
N GLY A 719 -16.23 1.88 -5.24
CA GLY A 719 -15.70 2.53 -4.03
C GLY A 719 -14.17 2.71 -4.03
N LEU A 720 -13.45 2.07 -4.96
CA LEU A 720 -11.99 2.15 -5.05
C LEU A 720 -11.49 3.47 -5.62
N LYS A 721 -12.35 4.26 -6.27
CA LYS A 721 -11.97 5.60 -6.77
C LYS A 721 -11.36 6.44 -5.63
N SER A 722 -10.28 7.16 -5.92
CA SER A 722 -9.64 8.09 -4.98
C SER A 722 -10.64 9.05 -4.35
N ASP A 723 -10.50 9.27 -3.05
CA ASP A 723 -11.38 10.14 -2.29
C ASP A 723 -11.16 11.61 -2.66
N GLU A 724 -12.21 12.42 -2.51
CA GLU A 724 -12.08 13.87 -2.69
C GLU A 724 -11.11 14.45 -1.65
N GLY A 725 -10.08 15.15 -2.13
CA GLY A 725 -9.02 15.69 -1.27
C GLY A 725 -7.88 14.71 -0.95
N ALA A 726 -7.83 13.54 -1.58
CA ALA A 726 -6.67 12.64 -1.51
C ALA A 726 -5.40 13.36 -2.00
N LYS A 727 -4.27 13.10 -1.35
CA LYS A 727 -2.98 13.76 -1.64
C LYS A 727 -2.10 12.88 -2.52
N TYR A 728 -1.49 13.49 -3.51
CA TYR A 728 -0.49 12.87 -4.37
C TYR A 728 0.88 13.52 -4.10
N ASP A 729 1.94 12.72 -4.13
CA ASP A 729 3.31 13.19 -3.98
C ASP A 729 3.79 13.95 -5.22
N ILE A 730 3.31 13.55 -6.40
CA ILE A 730 3.67 14.12 -7.70
C ILE A 730 2.40 14.32 -8.52
N GLU A 731 2.26 15.47 -9.18
CA GLU A 731 1.13 15.75 -10.07
C GLU A 731 1.60 16.23 -11.45
N VAL A 732 1.07 15.63 -12.51
CA VAL A 732 1.31 16.01 -13.90
C VAL A 732 -0.03 16.26 -14.56
N LEU A 733 -0.23 17.48 -15.06
CA LEU A 733 -1.47 17.93 -15.69
C LEU A 733 -1.23 18.12 -17.20
N ILE A 734 -2.09 17.52 -18.02
CA ILE A 734 -1.99 17.53 -19.49
C ILE A 734 -3.36 17.88 -20.07
N ASP A 735 -3.39 18.83 -20.99
CA ASP A 735 -4.58 19.10 -21.82
C ASP A 735 -4.57 18.13 -23.01
N ALA A 736 -5.68 17.42 -23.22
CA ALA A 736 -5.84 16.44 -24.29
C ALA A 736 -5.62 17.05 -25.68
N LYS A 737 -5.87 18.36 -25.86
CA LYS A 737 -5.65 19.06 -27.13
C LYS A 737 -4.16 19.20 -27.50
N ASP A 738 -3.27 19.11 -26.51
CA ASP A 738 -1.82 19.23 -26.73
C ASP A 738 -1.22 17.90 -27.24
N ILE A 739 -2.01 16.83 -27.23
CA ILE A 739 -1.59 15.50 -27.67
C ILE A 739 -1.88 15.38 -29.17
N ALA A 740 -0.84 15.17 -29.95
CA ALA A 740 -0.92 14.86 -31.38
C ALA A 740 -0.58 13.36 -31.61
N PRO A 741 -0.87 12.80 -32.80
CA PRO A 741 -0.35 11.48 -33.15
C PRO A 741 1.17 11.46 -32.97
N THR A 742 1.64 10.58 -32.08
CA THR A 742 2.99 10.62 -31.50
C THR A 742 3.81 9.44 -31.98
N VAL A 743 5.08 9.68 -32.30
CA VAL A 743 6.00 8.67 -32.83
C VAL A 743 7.38 8.81 -32.18
N SER A 744 8.05 7.69 -31.91
CA SER A 744 9.44 7.74 -31.45
C SER A 744 10.40 8.01 -32.62
N TRP A 745 11.43 8.82 -32.41
CA TRP A 745 12.52 9.07 -33.37
C TRP A 745 13.83 8.40 -32.95
N GLY A 746 14.06 8.26 -31.63
CA GLY A 746 15.29 7.71 -31.04
C GLY A 746 15.21 6.23 -30.68
N THR A 747 16.02 5.83 -29.71
CA THR A 747 16.17 4.42 -29.25
C THR A 747 15.51 4.17 -27.89
N SER A 748 14.82 5.17 -27.33
CA SER A 748 14.06 5.05 -26.08
C SER A 748 12.59 5.45 -26.25
N PRO A 749 11.66 4.89 -25.45
CA PRO A 749 10.24 5.29 -25.47
C PRO A 749 9.99 6.77 -25.11
N GLN A 750 10.94 7.45 -24.48
CA GLN A 750 10.86 8.89 -24.21
C GLN A 750 11.24 9.75 -25.42
N ASP A 751 11.94 9.19 -26.41
CA ASP A 751 12.46 9.92 -27.56
C ASP A 751 11.35 10.08 -28.61
N VAL A 752 10.31 10.83 -28.25
CA VAL A 752 9.08 10.96 -29.03
C VAL A 752 8.80 12.40 -29.42
N ILE A 753 8.16 12.55 -30.58
CA ILE A 753 7.68 13.82 -31.10
C ILE A 753 6.34 13.64 -31.83
N PRO A 754 5.56 14.71 -32.06
CA PRO A 754 4.44 14.68 -32.98
C PRO A 754 4.87 14.20 -34.37
N ILE A 755 4.03 13.47 -35.08
CA ILE A 755 4.29 13.02 -36.48
C ILE A 755 4.52 14.20 -37.46
N THR A 756 4.06 15.39 -37.10
CA THR A 756 4.29 16.63 -37.87
C THR A 756 5.63 17.29 -37.56
N GLY A 757 6.41 16.76 -36.63
CA GLY A 757 7.72 17.29 -36.24
C GLY A 757 8.86 16.82 -37.14
N VAL A 758 10.08 17.20 -36.74
CA VAL A 758 11.35 16.86 -37.39
C VAL A 758 12.26 16.13 -36.40
N VAL A 759 13.18 15.31 -36.90
CA VAL A 759 14.20 14.61 -36.10
C VAL A 759 15.06 15.64 -35.34
N PRO A 760 15.16 15.57 -34.00
CA PRO A 760 16.02 16.48 -33.22
C PRO A 760 17.51 16.28 -33.51
N GLY A 761 18.31 17.31 -33.27
CA GLY A 761 19.77 17.29 -33.32
C GLY A 761 20.42 17.44 -31.94
N PRO A 762 21.73 17.15 -31.81
CA PRO A 762 22.46 17.29 -30.55
C PRO A 762 22.44 18.71 -29.99
N ASP A 763 22.37 19.72 -30.85
CA ASP A 763 22.31 21.13 -30.43
C ASP A 763 20.95 21.57 -29.87
N ASP A 764 19.92 20.73 -29.96
CA ASP A 764 18.61 20.99 -29.34
C ASP A 764 18.59 20.68 -27.83
N PHE A 765 19.67 20.10 -27.28
CA PHE A 765 19.80 19.74 -25.86
C PHE A 765 20.93 20.52 -25.20
N GLU A 766 20.68 21.13 -24.04
CA GLU A 766 21.75 21.85 -23.30
C GLU A 766 22.69 20.91 -22.54
N ASP A 767 22.15 19.81 -22.02
CA ASP A 767 22.87 18.83 -21.20
C ASP A 767 23.80 17.93 -22.04
N ALA A 768 25.08 17.84 -21.67
CA ALA A 768 26.10 17.11 -22.42
C ALA A 768 25.79 15.61 -22.54
N THR A 769 25.24 15.00 -21.49
CA THR A 769 24.85 13.58 -21.49
C THR A 769 23.71 13.33 -22.48
N LYS A 770 22.71 14.23 -22.53
CA LYS A 770 21.63 14.18 -23.53
C LYS A 770 22.13 14.42 -24.95
N LYS A 771 23.11 15.30 -25.16
CA LYS A 771 23.75 15.47 -26.48
C LYS A 771 24.35 14.16 -26.98
N LEU A 772 25.18 13.52 -26.17
CA LEU A 772 25.82 12.24 -26.50
C LEU A 772 24.79 11.12 -26.73
N ALA A 773 23.73 11.07 -25.91
CA ALA A 773 22.63 10.13 -26.11
C ALA A 773 21.90 10.36 -27.43
N CYS A 774 21.64 11.62 -27.79
CA CYS A 774 21.05 11.99 -29.09
C CYS A 774 21.96 11.56 -30.25
N GLU A 775 23.26 11.86 -30.21
CA GLU A 775 24.23 11.44 -31.23
C GLU A 775 24.25 9.93 -31.44
N ARG A 776 24.27 9.16 -30.33
CA ARG A 776 24.20 7.70 -30.37
C ARG A 776 22.89 7.21 -30.98
N ALA A 777 21.76 7.76 -30.55
CA ALA A 777 20.44 7.39 -31.06
C ALA A 777 20.33 7.67 -32.57
N LEU A 778 20.77 8.84 -33.04
CA LEU A 778 20.78 9.20 -34.47
C LEU A 778 21.67 8.26 -35.29
N LYS A 779 22.86 7.92 -34.78
CA LYS A 779 23.77 6.96 -35.41
C LYS A 779 23.14 5.57 -35.54
N TYR A 780 22.57 5.06 -34.45
CA TYR A 780 21.91 3.75 -34.43
C TYR A 780 20.71 3.72 -35.38
N MET A 781 19.83 4.72 -35.23
CA MET A 781 18.62 4.87 -36.04
C MET A 781 18.93 5.23 -37.49
N GLY A 782 20.16 5.62 -37.83
CA GLY A 782 20.54 6.07 -39.17
C GLY A 782 19.69 7.25 -39.64
N LEU A 783 19.49 8.23 -38.76
CA LEU A 783 18.70 9.44 -39.03
C LEU A 783 19.60 10.67 -39.08
N THR A 784 19.19 11.67 -39.87
CA THR A 784 19.84 12.98 -39.93
C THR A 784 18.97 13.99 -39.19
N ALA A 785 19.59 14.87 -38.40
CA ALA A 785 18.88 15.94 -37.71
C ALA A 785 18.14 16.86 -38.71
N GLY A 786 16.95 17.33 -38.33
CA GLY A 786 16.09 18.16 -39.17
C GLY A 786 15.27 17.42 -40.22
N THR A 787 15.47 16.11 -40.42
CA THR A 787 14.62 15.32 -41.34
C THR A 787 13.17 15.32 -40.86
N PRO A 788 12.18 15.69 -41.69
CA PRO A 788 10.77 15.55 -41.34
C PRO A 788 10.41 14.10 -41.05
N MET A 789 9.66 13.84 -39.97
CA MET A 789 9.34 12.47 -39.59
C MET A 789 8.62 11.69 -40.70
N GLN A 790 7.75 12.37 -41.46
CA GLN A 790 6.97 11.76 -42.55
C GLN A 790 7.81 11.38 -43.80
N GLU A 791 9.08 11.77 -43.86
CA GLU A 791 9.98 11.40 -44.96
C GLU A 791 10.79 10.12 -44.66
N ILE A 792 10.68 9.59 -43.44
CA ILE A 792 11.44 8.40 -43.02
C ILE A 792 10.83 7.13 -43.64
N PRO A 793 11.57 6.40 -44.49
CA PRO A 793 11.07 5.19 -45.16
C PRO A 793 11.11 3.98 -44.24
N LEU A 794 10.18 3.05 -44.44
CA LEU A 794 10.04 1.83 -43.65
C LEU A 794 10.31 0.57 -44.48
N ASP A 795 10.77 -0.49 -43.80
CA ASP A 795 10.93 -1.83 -44.36
C ASP A 795 9.85 -2.79 -43.87
N LYS A 796 9.48 -2.69 -42.59
CA LYS A 796 8.53 -3.61 -41.95
C LYS A 796 7.47 -2.89 -41.13
N ILE A 797 6.32 -3.53 -40.99
CA ILE A 797 5.21 -3.06 -40.16
C ILE A 797 4.82 -4.17 -39.20
N PHE A 798 4.72 -3.84 -37.92
CA PHE A 798 4.30 -4.76 -36.87
C PHE A 798 3.16 -4.15 -36.04
N ILE A 799 1.97 -4.74 -36.15
CA ILE A 799 0.82 -4.43 -35.31
C ILE A 799 0.52 -5.66 -34.45
N GLY A 800 0.65 -5.50 -33.13
CA GLY A 800 0.48 -6.57 -32.16
C GLY A 800 1.05 -6.21 -30.79
N SER A 801 1.53 -7.23 -30.05
CA SER A 801 2.05 -7.16 -28.66
C SER A 801 1.00 -6.98 -27.56
N CYS A 802 1.41 -7.17 -26.29
CA CYS A 802 0.54 -6.93 -25.12
C CYS A 802 -0.03 -5.50 -25.05
N THR A 803 0.65 -4.52 -25.68
CA THR A 803 0.22 -3.12 -25.63
C THR A 803 -0.96 -2.85 -26.56
N ASN A 804 -0.93 -3.34 -27.80
CA ASN A 804 -1.90 -3.00 -28.84
C ASN A 804 -2.24 -4.19 -29.78
N ALA A 805 -2.75 -5.27 -29.22
CA ALA A 805 -3.21 -6.45 -29.96
C ALA A 805 -4.63 -6.89 -29.54
N ARG A 806 -5.41 -6.01 -28.93
CA ARG A 806 -6.81 -6.28 -28.54
C ARG A 806 -7.73 -5.98 -29.71
N ILE A 807 -8.99 -6.40 -29.61
CA ILE A 807 -9.93 -6.27 -30.75
C ILE A 807 -10.10 -4.82 -31.23
N GLU A 808 -10.11 -3.85 -30.32
CA GLU A 808 -10.21 -2.42 -30.69
C GLU A 808 -8.99 -1.93 -31.47
N ASP A 809 -7.79 -2.37 -31.08
CA ASP A 809 -6.55 -2.02 -31.79
C ASP A 809 -6.59 -2.52 -33.24
N LEU A 810 -7.09 -3.75 -33.43
CA LEU A 810 -7.25 -4.36 -34.75
C LEU A 810 -8.33 -3.64 -35.57
N ARG A 811 -9.47 -3.28 -34.97
CA ARG A 811 -10.50 -2.48 -35.65
C ARG A 811 -9.96 -1.11 -36.09
N SER A 812 -9.20 -0.45 -35.22
CA SER A 812 -8.58 0.85 -35.49
C SER A 812 -7.62 0.79 -36.69
N ALA A 813 -6.78 -0.26 -36.75
CA ALA A 813 -5.92 -0.49 -37.90
C ALA A 813 -6.71 -0.86 -39.17
N ALA A 814 -7.73 -1.72 -39.06
CA ALA A 814 -8.54 -2.17 -40.20
C ALA A 814 -9.27 -1.01 -40.89
N GLN A 815 -9.81 -0.05 -40.13
CA GLN A 815 -10.48 1.16 -40.67
C GLN A 815 -9.57 1.99 -41.59
N ILE A 816 -8.25 1.97 -41.35
CA ILE A 816 -7.28 2.68 -42.19
C ILE A 816 -6.94 1.87 -43.44
N VAL A 817 -6.88 0.55 -43.30
CA VAL A 817 -6.39 -0.39 -44.32
C VAL A 817 -7.46 -0.80 -45.33
N GLU A 818 -8.74 -0.76 -44.95
CA GLU A 818 -9.86 -1.23 -45.78
C GLU A 818 -9.84 -0.64 -47.20
N GLY A 819 -9.89 -1.53 -48.20
CA GLY A 819 -9.86 -1.17 -49.63
C GLY A 819 -8.51 -0.69 -50.17
N LYS A 820 -7.44 -0.69 -49.36
CA LYS A 820 -6.10 -0.23 -49.75
C LYS A 820 -5.11 -1.40 -49.81
N LYS A 821 -3.88 -1.14 -50.26
CA LYS A 821 -2.79 -2.13 -50.36
C LYS A 821 -1.54 -1.61 -49.66
N VAL A 822 -0.80 -2.51 -49.03
CA VAL A 822 0.52 -2.24 -48.45
C VAL A 822 1.46 -1.73 -49.55
N ALA A 823 2.24 -0.70 -49.25
CA ALA A 823 3.16 -0.08 -50.19
C ALA A 823 4.25 -1.05 -50.65
N SER A 824 4.68 -0.94 -51.91
CA SER A 824 5.60 -1.90 -52.53
C SER A 824 7.01 -1.92 -51.93
N ASN A 825 7.42 -0.88 -51.21
CA ASN A 825 8.70 -0.82 -50.51
C ASN A 825 8.67 -1.54 -49.15
N ILE A 826 7.49 -1.84 -48.60
CA ILE A 826 7.36 -2.59 -47.36
C ILE A 826 7.61 -4.07 -47.65
N LYS A 827 8.69 -4.62 -47.10
CA LYS A 827 9.11 -6.01 -47.27
C LYS A 827 8.19 -6.99 -46.53
N ARG A 828 7.68 -6.59 -45.36
CA ARG A 828 6.82 -7.43 -44.52
C ARG A 828 5.90 -6.59 -43.65
N ALA A 829 4.60 -6.85 -43.69
CA ALA A 829 3.62 -6.24 -42.80
C ALA A 829 2.85 -7.34 -42.08
N MET A 830 2.74 -7.26 -40.75
CA MET A 830 2.14 -8.32 -39.93
C MET A 830 1.11 -7.78 -38.96
N ILE A 831 0.04 -8.56 -38.78
CA ILE A 831 -0.92 -8.41 -37.69
C ILE A 831 -0.85 -9.64 -36.79
N VAL A 832 -0.59 -9.42 -35.50
CA VAL A 832 -0.50 -10.47 -34.48
C VAL A 832 -1.57 -10.22 -33.41
N PRO A 833 -2.65 -11.02 -33.38
CA PRO A 833 -3.65 -10.94 -32.33
C PRO A 833 -3.08 -11.24 -30.94
N GLY A 834 -3.66 -10.64 -29.91
CA GLY A 834 -3.18 -10.80 -28.54
C GLY A 834 -3.46 -12.16 -27.90
N SER A 835 -4.55 -12.81 -28.33
CA SER A 835 -4.95 -14.14 -27.88
C SER A 835 -5.73 -14.86 -28.97
N GLY A 836 -5.92 -16.17 -28.81
CA GLY A 836 -6.79 -16.96 -29.66
C GLY A 836 -8.25 -16.49 -29.62
N LEU A 837 -8.70 -15.90 -28.51
CA LEU A 837 -10.05 -15.31 -28.41
C LEU A 837 -10.17 -14.03 -29.24
N VAL A 838 -9.19 -13.12 -29.15
CA VAL A 838 -9.15 -11.93 -30.02
C VAL A 838 -9.08 -12.33 -31.49
N LYS A 839 -8.23 -13.31 -31.83
CA LYS A 839 -8.10 -13.82 -33.20
C LYS A 839 -9.44 -14.32 -33.72
N LYS A 840 -10.11 -15.19 -32.96
CA LYS A 840 -11.42 -15.74 -33.33
C LYS A 840 -12.47 -14.64 -33.50
N GLN A 841 -12.46 -13.63 -32.64
CA GLN A 841 -13.39 -12.51 -32.74
C GLN A 841 -13.10 -11.66 -34.00
N ALA A 842 -11.84 -11.36 -34.27
CA ALA A 842 -11.43 -10.61 -35.46
C ALA A 842 -11.79 -11.35 -36.77
N GLU A 843 -11.65 -12.67 -36.80
CA GLU A 843 -12.06 -13.52 -37.92
C GLU A 843 -13.58 -13.56 -38.10
N ALA A 844 -14.34 -13.59 -37.00
CA ALA A 844 -15.80 -13.50 -37.03
C ALA A 844 -16.30 -12.14 -37.54
N GLU A 845 -15.57 -11.07 -37.25
CA GLU A 845 -15.83 -9.71 -37.73
C GLU A 845 -15.29 -9.45 -39.16
N GLY A 846 -14.53 -10.38 -39.72
CA GLY A 846 -13.94 -10.27 -41.06
C GLY A 846 -12.70 -9.35 -41.15
N LEU A 847 -12.12 -8.97 -40.02
CA LEU A 847 -10.93 -8.09 -39.98
C LEU A 847 -9.69 -8.79 -40.57
N ASP A 848 -9.57 -10.10 -40.37
CA ASP A 848 -8.51 -10.94 -40.94
C ASP A 848 -8.45 -10.83 -42.48
N LYS A 849 -9.63 -10.77 -43.13
CA LYS A 849 -9.76 -10.60 -44.57
C LYS A 849 -9.36 -9.21 -45.01
N ILE A 850 -9.79 -8.16 -44.30
CA ILE A 850 -9.38 -6.78 -44.58
C ILE A 850 -7.85 -6.66 -44.59
N PHE A 851 -7.19 -7.23 -43.59
CA PHE A 851 -5.74 -7.22 -43.49
C PHE A 851 -5.07 -8.06 -44.58
N SER A 852 -5.54 -9.29 -44.80
CA SER A 852 -4.98 -10.18 -45.82
C SER A 852 -5.14 -9.62 -47.23
N ASP A 853 -6.31 -9.03 -47.53
CA ASP A 853 -6.60 -8.37 -48.79
C ASP A 853 -5.66 -7.18 -49.00
N ALA A 854 -5.32 -6.41 -47.96
CA ALA A 854 -4.36 -5.34 -48.09
C ALA A 854 -2.90 -5.81 -48.24
N GLY A 855 -2.60 -7.08 -47.93
CA GLY A 855 -1.27 -7.66 -48.02
C GLY A 855 -0.54 -7.79 -46.69
N PHE A 856 -1.23 -7.70 -45.56
CA PHE A 856 -0.68 -8.05 -44.25
C PHE A 856 -0.69 -9.56 -44.04
N GLU A 857 0.33 -10.08 -43.37
CA GLU A 857 0.30 -11.44 -42.83
C GLU A 857 -0.61 -11.50 -41.59
N TRP A 858 -1.63 -12.34 -41.64
CA TRP A 858 -2.45 -12.69 -40.48
C TRP A 858 -1.80 -13.82 -39.68
N ARG A 859 -1.36 -13.52 -38.45
CA ARG A 859 -0.52 -14.43 -37.63
C ARG A 859 -1.30 -15.10 -36.48
N GLU A 860 -0.67 -16.05 -35.80
CA GLU A 860 -1.15 -16.64 -34.55
C GLU A 860 -0.78 -15.80 -33.33
N ALA A 861 -1.49 -15.99 -32.21
CA ALA A 861 -1.30 -15.17 -31.02
C ALA A 861 0.05 -15.43 -30.32
N GLY A 862 0.73 -14.36 -29.90
CA GLY A 862 2.00 -14.43 -29.16
C GLY A 862 2.72 -13.08 -29.12
N CYS A 863 3.79 -12.98 -28.34
CA CYS A 863 4.57 -11.75 -28.20
C CYS A 863 5.21 -11.29 -29.51
N SER A 864 5.55 -12.23 -30.41
CA SER A 864 6.14 -11.96 -31.73
C SER A 864 7.34 -11.02 -31.63
N MET A 865 7.44 -10.03 -32.52
CA MET A 865 8.53 -9.07 -32.63
C MET A 865 8.61 -8.11 -31.43
N CYS A 866 7.64 -8.08 -30.50
CA CYS A 866 7.70 -7.22 -29.32
C CYS A 866 8.98 -7.43 -28.49
N LEU A 867 9.30 -8.70 -28.23
CA LEU A 867 10.56 -9.13 -27.67
C LEU A 867 11.45 -9.77 -28.74
N GLY A 868 10.89 -10.42 -29.76
CA GLY A 868 11.65 -11.05 -30.85
C GLY A 868 12.59 -12.16 -30.36
N MET A 869 12.13 -12.98 -29.41
CA MET A 869 12.76 -14.27 -29.05
C MET A 869 12.31 -15.41 -29.96
N ASN A 870 11.16 -15.26 -30.61
CA ASN A 870 10.67 -16.14 -31.67
C ASN A 870 11.23 -15.70 -33.05
N PRO A 871 10.93 -16.44 -34.15
CA PRO A 871 11.44 -16.14 -35.48
C PRO A 871 11.04 -14.76 -36.08
N ASP A 872 10.09 -14.03 -35.49
CA ASP A 872 9.72 -12.71 -35.97
C ASP A 872 10.73 -11.65 -35.49
N ILE A 873 11.74 -11.36 -36.33
CA ILE A 873 12.81 -10.40 -36.03
C ILE A 873 13.07 -9.40 -37.18
N LEU A 874 13.73 -8.29 -36.83
CA LEU A 874 14.37 -7.36 -37.77
C LEU A 874 15.77 -7.84 -38.12
N SER A 875 16.14 -7.68 -39.39
CA SER A 875 17.52 -7.80 -39.84
C SER A 875 18.28 -6.48 -39.61
N PRO A 876 19.62 -6.51 -39.52
CA PRO A 876 20.41 -5.30 -39.33
C PRO A 876 20.10 -4.22 -40.37
N GLY A 877 19.84 -3.00 -39.89
CA GLY A 877 19.53 -1.84 -40.72
C GLY A 877 18.07 -1.69 -41.15
N GLU A 878 17.25 -2.74 -41.04
CA GLU A 878 15.82 -2.66 -41.36
C GLU A 878 15.07 -1.76 -40.37
N ARG A 879 14.11 -1.01 -40.89
CA ARG A 879 13.28 -0.09 -40.11
C ARG A 879 11.84 -0.57 -39.98
N CYS A 880 11.33 -0.60 -38.74
CA CYS A 880 9.99 -1.05 -38.41
C CYS A 880 9.13 0.09 -37.85
N ALA A 881 7.88 0.21 -38.33
CA ALA A 881 6.81 0.87 -37.59
C ALA A 881 6.13 -0.17 -36.70
N SER A 882 6.25 0.00 -35.39
CA SER A 882 5.86 -1.00 -34.40
C SER A 882 4.85 -0.43 -33.40
N THR A 883 3.84 -1.22 -33.06
CA THR A 883 2.91 -0.92 -31.98
C THR A 883 3.36 -1.48 -30.62
N SER A 884 4.56 -2.07 -30.55
CA SER A 884 5.18 -2.52 -29.30
C SER A 884 5.45 -1.36 -28.32
N ASN A 885 5.85 -1.68 -27.10
CA ASN A 885 6.16 -0.69 -26.06
C ASN A 885 7.63 -0.25 -26.01
N ARG A 886 8.56 -1.01 -26.60
CA ARG A 886 10.01 -0.74 -26.52
C ARG A 886 10.70 -0.74 -27.88
N ASN A 887 11.62 0.20 -28.05
CA ASN A 887 12.51 0.37 -29.20
C ASN A 887 13.99 0.48 -28.81
N PHE A 888 14.38 -0.09 -27.66
CA PHE A 888 15.80 -0.20 -27.27
C PHE A 888 16.62 -0.90 -28.35
N GLU A 889 17.92 -0.56 -28.40
CA GLU A 889 18.84 -1.12 -29.38
C GLU A 889 18.85 -2.65 -29.32
N GLY A 890 18.61 -3.31 -30.46
CA GLY A 890 18.62 -4.77 -30.57
C GLY A 890 17.32 -5.46 -30.13
N ARG A 891 16.36 -4.72 -29.56
CA ARG A 891 15.12 -5.27 -28.97
C ARG A 891 14.31 -6.12 -29.93
N GLN A 892 14.08 -5.65 -31.16
CA GLN A 892 13.31 -6.38 -32.18
C GLN A 892 14.19 -7.21 -33.13
N GLY A 893 15.51 -7.21 -32.91
CA GLY A 893 16.51 -7.85 -33.77
C GLY A 893 17.82 -7.06 -33.74
N ALA A 894 18.95 -7.75 -33.81
CA ALA A 894 20.27 -7.11 -33.74
C ALA A 894 20.43 -6.08 -34.87
N GLY A 895 20.75 -4.83 -34.50
CA GLY A 895 20.87 -3.71 -35.46
C GLY A 895 19.56 -3.26 -36.13
N GLY A 896 18.40 -3.78 -35.72
CA GLY A 896 17.09 -3.36 -36.23
C GLY A 896 16.64 -2.01 -35.64
N ARG A 897 15.96 -1.19 -36.44
CA ARG A 897 15.54 0.17 -36.07
C ARG A 897 14.03 0.23 -35.89
N THR A 898 13.55 0.68 -34.74
CA THR A 898 12.12 0.63 -34.41
C THR A 898 11.56 2.00 -34.07
N HIS A 899 10.42 2.33 -34.68
CA HIS A 899 9.60 3.49 -34.33
C HIS A 899 8.32 3.04 -33.65
N LEU A 900 8.05 3.55 -32.45
CA LEU A 900 6.85 3.26 -31.68
C LEU A 900 5.74 4.21 -32.08
N MET A 901 4.55 3.69 -32.38
CA MET A 901 3.36 4.49 -32.71
C MET A 901 2.06 3.70 -32.49
N SER A 902 0.91 4.36 -32.65
CA SER A 902 -0.41 3.71 -32.53
C SER A 902 -0.71 2.73 -33.68
N PRO A 903 -1.63 1.76 -33.49
CA PRO A 903 -2.05 0.84 -34.56
C PRO A 903 -2.53 1.54 -35.83
N ALA A 904 -3.32 2.60 -35.68
CA ALA A 904 -3.82 3.38 -36.80
C ALA A 904 -2.68 4.09 -37.57
N MET A 905 -1.68 4.59 -36.85
CA MET A 905 -0.46 5.19 -37.42
C MET A 905 0.41 4.15 -38.14
N ALA A 906 0.62 2.97 -37.54
CA ALA A 906 1.38 1.89 -38.16
C ALA A 906 0.67 1.38 -39.43
N ALA A 907 -0.65 1.27 -39.40
CA ALA A 907 -1.49 0.96 -40.56
C ALA A 907 -1.37 2.03 -41.65
N ALA A 908 -1.46 3.32 -41.29
CA ALA A 908 -1.24 4.43 -42.22
C ALA A 908 0.14 4.35 -42.88
N ALA A 909 1.18 4.08 -42.08
CA ALA A 909 2.55 3.95 -42.54
C ALA A 909 2.74 2.75 -43.49
N ALA A 910 2.01 1.65 -43.27
CA ALA A 910 2.01 0.50 -44.17
C ALA A 910 1.49 0.83 -45.58
N ILE A 911 0.49 1.70 -45.67
CA ILE A 911 -0.10 2.11 -46.96
C ILE A 911 0.76 3.15 -47.68
N VAL A 912 1.42 4.04 -46.93
CA VAL A 912 2.25 5.12 -47.51
C VAL A 912 3.66 4.64 -47.85
N GLY A 913 4.21 3.70 -47.08
CA GLY A 913 5.61 3.24 -47.21
C GLY A 913 6.61 4.02 -46.35
N ASN A 914 6.21 5.16 -45.81
CA ASN A 914 6.95 5.99 -44.86
C ASN A 914 6.17 6.14 -43.56
N LEU A 915 6.79 6.68 -42.51
CA LEU A 915 6.02 7.19 -41.36
C LEU A 915 4.95 8.17 -41.87
N ALA A 916 3.71 8.01 -41.41
CA ALA A 916 2.58 8.72 -41.99
C ALA A 916 1.65 9.26 -40.91
N ASP A 917 1.13 10.47 -41.13
CA ASP A 917 0.09 11.04 -40.29
C ASP A 917 -1.26 10.40 -40.63
N VAL A 918 -1.79 9.61 -39.70
CA VAL A 918 -3.05 8.88 -39.85
C VAL A 918 -4.23 9.78 -40.23
N ARG A 919 -4.21 11.05 -39.82
CA ARG A 919 -5.28 12.02 -40.10
C ARG A 919 -5.48 12.29 -41.59
N LYS A 920 -4.46 11.99 -42.43
CA LYS A 920 -4.53 12.12 -43.89
C LYS A 920 -5.26 10.95 -44.57
N LEU A 921 -5.40 9.82 -43.88
CA LEU A 921 -5.96 8.57 -44.42
C LEU A 921 -7.22 8.10 -43.70
N ALA A 922 -7.47 8.59 -42.49
CA ALA A 922 -8.70 8.36 -41.76
C ALA A 922 -9.89 9.03 -42.49
N PRO A 923 -11.07 8.39 -42.52
CA PRO A 923 -12.28 9.06 -43.00
C PRO A 923 -12.53 10.34 -42.17
N GLN A 924 -12.93 11.44 -42.82
CA GLN A 924 -13.37 12.62 -42.07
C GLN A 924 -14.62 12.25 -41.26
N ALA A 925 -14.52 12.24 -39.92
CA ALA A 925 -15.66 11.96 -39.06
C ALA A 925 -16.73 13.06 -39.23
N PRO A 926 -18.03 12.72 -39.40
CA PRO A 926 -19.09 13.70 -39.32
C PRO A 926 -19.22 14.24 -37.88
N ALA A 927 -19.54 15.52 -37.75
CA ALA A 927 -19.71 16.23 -36.48
C ALA A 927 -20.70 15.53 -35.54
N GLN A 928 -20.40 15.58 -34.24
CA GLN A 928 -21.13 15.02 -33.09
C GLN A 928 -22.66 14.94 -33.30
N ALA A 929 -23.19 13.72 -33.41
CA ALA A 929 -24.60 13.46 -33.17
C ALA A 929 -24.83 13.27 -31.66
N LYS A 930 -25.61 14.17 -31.05
CA LYS A 930 -26.19 13.98 -29.71
C LYS A 930 -27.04 12.71 -29.71
N GLY A 931 -26.77 11.82 -28.75
CA GLY A 931 -27.64 10.70 -28.41
C GLY A 931 -27.00 9.35 -28.67
N SER A 932 -26.70 8.62 -27.61
CA SER A 932 -26.30 7.21 -27.62
C SER A 932 -27.23 6.37 -28.49
N PRO A 933 -26.74 5.55 -29.43
CA PRO A 933 -27.57 4.51 -30.03
C PRO A 933 -27.88 3.48 -28.96
N LYS A 934 -29.16 3.25 -28.66
CA LYS A 934 -29.60 2.05 -27.96
C LYS A 934 -29.25 0.86 -28.85
N ILE A 935 -28.30 0.05 -28.42
CA ILE A 935 -28.13 -1.31 -28.94
C ILE A 935 -29.11 -2.19 -28.15
N GLU A 936 -30.23 -2.55 -28.77
CA GLU A 936 -31.06 -3.66 -28.29
C GLU A 936 -30.29 -4.97 -28.56
N LEU A 937 -29.73 -5.54 -27.50
CA LEU A 937 -29.20 -6.90 -27.50
C LEU A 937 -30.37 -7.86 -27.31
N ASP A 938 -30.88 -8.42 -28.40
CA ASP A 938 -31.73 -9.60 -28.35
C ASP A 938 -30.88 -10.80 -27.88
N ALA A 939 -31.05 -11.15 -26.61
CA ALA A 939 -30.50 -12.36 -26.03
C ALA A 939 -31.42 -13.54 -26.34
N GLN A 940 -31.22 -14.20 -27.48
CA GLN A 940 -31.73 -15.55 -27.69
C GLN A 940 -30.63 -16.56 -27.33
N VAL A 941 -30.75 -17.13 -26.13
CA VAL A 941 -30.04 -18.35 -25.74
C VAL A 941 -31.02 -19.50 -25.93
N GLU A 942 -30.78 -20.36 -26.92
CA GLU A 942 -31.48 -21.64 -27.00
C GLU A 942 -31.04 -22.53 -25.81
N PRO A 943 -31.99 -23.10 -25.04
CA PRO A 943 -31.67 -24.05 -24.00
C PRO A 943 -31.36 -25.44 -24.61
N PRO A 944 -30.40 -26.20 -24.06
CA PRO A 944 -30.18 -27.58 -24.48
C PRO A 944 -31.37 -28.45 -24.06
N SER A 945 -31.89 -29.21 -25.00
CA SER A 945 -32.98 -30.15 -24.84
C SER A 945 -32.49 -31.49 -24.27
N SER A 946 -33.17 -31.93 -23.20
CA SER A 946 -33.39 -33.31 -22.73
C SER A 946 -32.64 -33.81 -21.48
N ASP A 947 -33.46 -34.50 -20.67
CA ASP A 947 -33.30 -34.96 -19.29
C ASP A 947 -32.69 -36.38 -19.18
N GLU A 948 -31.47 -36.61 -19.66
CA GLU A 948 -30.84 -37.95 -19.57
C GLU A 948 -29.48 -38.00 -18.83
N GLU A 949 -28.98 -36.89 -18.29
CA GLU A 949 -27.73 -36.87 -17.50
C GLU A 949 -27.90 -36.48 -16.02
N PHE A 950 -29.13 -36.54 -15.49
CA PHE A 950 -29.41 -36.22 -14.08
C PHE A 950 -29.60 -37.45 -13.16
N GLU A 951 -29.45 -38.68 -13.67
CA GLU A 951 -29.77 -39.93 -12.93
C GLU A 951 -28.61 -40.91 -12.75
N LYS A 952 -27.39 -40.46 -12.42
CA LYS A 952 -26.38 -41.33 -11.78
C LYS A 952 -25.65 -40.64 -10.63
N ILE A 953 -26.40 -40.47 -9.54
CA ILE A 953 -25.88 -40.20 -8.20
C ILE A 953 -26.04 -41.48 -7.36
N MET A 954 -24.98 -41.80 -6.60
CA MET A 954 -24.86 -42.76 -5.49
C MET A 954 -24.58 -44.24 -5.80
N ASP A 955 -23.35 -44.66 -5.46
CA ASP A 955 -23.13 -45.75 -4.49
C ASP A 955 -21.69 -45.66 -3.91
N LEU A 956 -21.60 -45.70 -2.57
CA LEU A 956 -20.36 -45.87 -1.80
C LEU A 956 -20.09 -47.38 -1.62
N PRO A 957 -18.81 -47.79 -1.44
CA PRO A 957 -18.48 -48.31 -0.11
C PRO A 957 -17.05 -48.00 0.43
N SER A 958 -17.01 -47.74 1.73
CA SER A 958 -16.15 -48.26 2.83
C SER A 958 -14.66 -48.60 2.66
N SER A 959 -13.83 -47.84 3.40
CA SER A 959 -12.71 -48.23 4.32
C SER A 959 -11.50 -49.10 3.88
N GLY A 960 -10.30 -48.46 3.94
CA GLY A 960 -9.01 -48.99 4.50
C GLY A 960 -7.96 -49.52 3.51
N PRO A 961 -6.65 -49.68 3.88
CA PRO A 961 -5.89 -49.13 5.01
C PRO A 961 -4.60 -48.36 4.61
N GLN A 962 -3.92 -47.82 5.63
CA GLN A 962 -2.61 -47.16 5.62
C GLN A 962 -1.52 -47.91 4.83
N HIS A 963 -0.67 -47.16 4.11
CA HIS A 963 0.67 -47.59 3.76
C HIS A 963 1.71 -46.56 4.21
N THR A 964 2.45 -46.98 5.22
CA THR A 964 3.75 -46.48 5.68
C THR A 964 4.85 -46.99 4.76
N ALA A 965 5.74 -46.10 4.31
CA ALA A 965 7.09 -46.38 3.83
C ALA A 965 7.80 -45.04 3.65
N SER A 966 9.07 -44.82 3.98
CA SER A 966 10.08 -45.53 4.76
C SER A 966 11.26 -44.57 4.75
N ASN A 967 11.80 -44.25 5.93
CA ASN A 967 13.02 -43.46 6.07
C ASN A 967 14.17 -44.09 5.27
N THR A 968 14.74 -43.33 4.34
CA THR A 968 16.15 -43.46 3.97
C THR A 968 16.82 -42.11 4.16
N SER A 969 17.67 -42.09 5.18
CA SER A 969 18.58 -41.02 5.52
C SER A 969 19.53 -40.76 4.34
N SER A 970 19.43 -39.57 3.76
CA SER A 970 20.56 -38.92 3.11
C SER A 970 20.86 -37.62 3.86
N THR A 971 22.14 -37.47 4.11
CA THR A 971 22.85 -36.45 4.88
C THR A 971 22.38 -35.03 4.59
N GLY A 972 22.23 -34.25 5.65
CA GLY A 972 21.77 -32.86 5.61
C GLY A 972 22.59 -32.00 4.65
N SER A 973 21.91 -31.49 3.63
CA SER A 973 22.27 -30.25 2.95
C SER A 973 21.56 -29.13 3.71
N ALA A 974 22.32 -28.31 4.43
CA ALA A 974 21.83 -27.02 4.90
C ALA A 974 21.23 -26.25 3.71
N SER A 975 20.13 -25.53 3.93
CA SER A 975 19.57 -24.62 2.93
C SER A 975 20.69 -23.72 2.41
N ALA A 976 20.96 -23.75 1.11
CA ALA A 976 21.96 -22.90 0.48
C ALA A 976 21.50 -21.44 0.60
N GLY A 977 21.99 -20.74 1.62
CA GLY A 977 21.78 -19.30 1.78
C GLY A 977 22.48 -18.51 0.68
N MET A 978 22.11 -17.24 0.52
CA MET A 978 22.79 -16.33 -0.42
C MET A 978 24.26 -16.11 -0.02
N PRO A 979 25.17 -15.83 -0.98
CA PRO A 979 26.54 -15.43 -0.66
C PRO A 979 26.54 -14.18 0.24
N LYS A 980 27.30 -14.25 1.35
CA LYS A 980 27.44 -13.11 2.26
C LYS A 980 28.19 -11.95 1.59
N PHE A 981 27.76 -10.72 1.88
CA PHE A 981 28.43 -9.49 1.46
C PHE A 981 28.80 -8.67 2.71
N GLU A 982 30.09 -8.61 3.02
CA GLU A 982 30.61 -7.81 4.15
C GLU A 982 31.47 -6.67 3.60
N THR A 983 32.62 -7.02 3.02
CA THR A 983 33.53 -6.05 2.40
C THR A 983 33.95 -6.54 1.02
N LEU A 984 33.97 -5.64 0.05
CA LEU A 984 34.36 -5.92 -1.33
C LEU A 984 35.46 -4.98 -1.77
N ARG A 985 36.67 -5.53 -1.97
CA ARG A 985 37.81 -4.83 -2.55
C ARG A 985 38.16 -5.37 -3.94
N GLY A 986 38.30 -4.49 -4.91
CA GLY A 986 38.77 -4.82 -6.25
C GLY A 986 38.72 -3.64 -7.21
N TYR A 987 39.11 -3.89 -8.46
CA TYR A 987 39.00 -2.89 -9.53
C TYR A 987 37.54 -2.52 -9.80
N ALA A 988 37.35 -1.23 -10.03
CA ALA A 988 36.06 -0.65 -10.41
C ALA A 988 36.11 -0.24 -11.88
N ALA A 989 35.20 -0.76 -12.70
CA ALA A 989 35.06 -0.38 -14.11
C ALA A 989 34.20 0.89 -14.24
N PRO A 990 34.72 2.00 -14.78
CA PRO A 990 33.94 3.21 -15.02
C PRO A 990 33.08 3.11 -16.28
N MET A 991 31.83 3.59 -16.21
CA MET A 991 30.91 3.74 -17.34
C MET A 991 30.21 5.09 -17.28
N ASP A 992 30.24 5.85 -18.38
CA ASP A 992 29.56 7.14 -18.48
C ASP A 992 28.41 7.07 -19.49
N VAL A 993 27.36 6.32 -19.13
CA VAL A 993 26.21 6.07 -19.99
C VAL A 993 24.93 6.12 -19.16
N ALA A 994 23.98 6.97 -19.54
CA ALA A 994 22.64 7.02 -18.93
C ALA A 994 21.70 5.98 -19.55
N ASN A 995 20.68 5.55 -18.80
CA ASN A 995 19.64 4.62 -19.25
C ASN A 995 20.23 3.30 -19.80
N ILE A 996 21.23 2.74 -19.12
CA ILE A 996 21.69 1.38 -19.44
C ILE A 996 20.55 0.42 -19.14
N ASP A 997 19.87 -0.05 -20.18
CA ASP A 997 18.72 -0.93 -20.04
C ASP A 997 19.12 -2.41 -19.92
N THR A 998 18.20 -3.26 -19.45
CA THR A 998 18.46 -4.69 -19.29
C THR A 998 18.70 -5.46 -20.60
N ASP A 999 18.23 -4.95 -21.75
CA ASP A 999 18.54 -5.53 -23.07
C ASP A 999 20.00 -5.23 -23.45
N ALA A 1000 20.55 -4.09 -23.03
CA ALA A 1000 21.98 -3.80 -23.13
C ALA A 1000 22.83 -4.68 -22.20
N ILE A 1001 22.40 -4.90 -20.94
CA ILE A 1001 23.13 -5.73 -19.97
C ILE A 1001 23.14 -7.20 -20.43
N ILE A 1002 21.99 -7.76 -20.78
CA ILE A 1002 21.86 -9.13 -21.26
C ILE A 1002 20.87 -9.20 -22.43
N PRO A 1003 21.36 -9.31 -23.68
CA PRO A 1003 20.51 -9.38 -24.84
C PRO A 1003 19.58 -10.59 -24.83
N LYS A 1004 18.39 -10.41 -25.39
CA LYS A 1004 17.28 -11.39 -25.39
C LYS A 1004 17.64 -12.80 -25.88
N GLN A 1005 18.59 -12.94 -26.80
CA GLN A 1005 18.96 -14.24 -27.37
C GLN A 1005 19.57 -15.17 -26.32
N PHE A 1006 20.10 -14.63 -25.22
CA PHE A 1006 20.70 -15.39 -24.14
C PHE A 1006 19.71 -15.74 -23.02
N LEU A 1007 18.44 -15.34 -23.14
CA LEU A 1007 17.40 -15.60 -22.14
C LEU A 1007 16.74 -16.97 -22.29
N LYS A 1008 17.11 -17.74 -23.33
CA LYS A 1008 16.53 -19.06 -23.61
C LYS A 1008 17.13 -20.17 -22.75
N THR A 1009 18.10 -19.86 -21.90
CA THR A 1009 18.67 -20.81 -20.95
C THR A 1009 17.71 -21.10 -19.80
N ILE A 1010 17.74 -22.33 -19.30
CA ILE A 1010 17.08 -22.72 -18.05
C ILE A 1010 18.05 -22.70 -16.85
N LYS A 1011 19.34 -22.38 -17.09
CA LYS A 1011 20.40 -22.36 -16.07
C LYS A 1011 20.64 -20.94 -15.55
N ARG A 1012 21.16 -20.83 -14.32
CA ARG A 1012 21.55 -19.55 -13.69
C ARG A 1012 23.00 -19.13 -14.00
N SER A 1013 23.83 -20.03 -14.55
CA SER A 1013 25.27 -19.84 -14.79
C SER A 1013 25.63 -19.81 -16.27
N GLY A 1014 26.83 -19.33 -16.59
CA GLY A 1014 27.36 -19.25 -17.96
C GLY A 1014 26.88 -18.01 -18.74
N LEU A 1015 26.32 -17.02 -18.04
CA LEU A 1015 25.79 -15.79 -18.60
C LEU A 1015 26.84 -14.66 -18.68
N GLY A 1016 28.00 -14.80 -18.02
CA GLY A 1016 29.07 -13.79 -18.02
C GLY A 1016 29.71 -13.55 -19.40
N SER A 1017 29.68 -14.57 -20.27
CA SER A 1017 30.09 -14.42 -21.68
C SER A 1017 29.11 -13.56 -22.49
N ALA A 1018 27.84 -13.51 -22.08
CA ALA A 1018 26.79 -12.76 -22.73
C ALA A 1018 26.57 -11.35 -22.16
N LEU A 1019 27.22 -11.02 -21.04
CA LEU A 1019 27.15 -9.70 -20.41
C LEU A 1019 27.59 -8.61 -21.38
N PHE A 1020 26.76 -7.57 -21.58
CA PHE A 1020 27.02 -6.45 -22.49
C PHE A 1020 27.44 -6.89 -23.90
N HIS A 1021 26.93 -8.01 -24.40
CA HIS A 1021 27.46 -8.64 -25.61
C HIS A 1021 27.50 -7.69 -26.82
N ALA A 1022 26.45 -6.88 -27.02
CA ALA A 1022 26.40 -5.93 -28.14
C ALA A 1022 27.43 -4.79 -28.05
N TRP A 1023 28.00 -4.53 -26.87
CA TRP A 1023 29.01 -3.50 -26.63
C TRP A 1023 30.41 -4.09 -26.46
N ARG A 1024 30.50 -5.36 -26.01
CA ARG A 1024 31.77 -6.06 -25.81
C ARG A 1024 32.31 -6.72 -27.06
N PHE A 1025 31.47 -7.08 -28.03
CA PHE A 1025 31.90 -7.84 -29.20
C PHE A 1025 31.56 -7.09 -30.49
N GLU A 1026 32.42 -7.23 -31.49
CA GLU A 1026 32.16 -6.74 -32.84
C GLU A 1026 30.90 -7.41 -33.41
N ALA A 1027 30.04 -6.65 -34.11
CA ALA A 1027 28.77 -7.18 -34.61
C ALA A 1027 28.97 -8.40 -35.53
N GLY A 1028 28.36 -9.54 -35.17
CA GLY A 1028 28.43 -10.78 -35.95
C GLY A 1028 29.75 -11.57 -35.78
N SER A 1029 30.53 -11.26 -34.74
CA SER A 1029 31.83 -11.85 -34.45
C SER A 1029 31.98 -12.11 -32.95
N ASP A 1030 32.75 -13.13 -32.57
CA ASP A 1030 33.16 -13.37 -31.18
C ASP A 1030 34.42 -12.57 -30.79
N LYS A 1031 34.86 -11.66 -31.66
CA LYS A 1031 36.02 -10.79 -31.41
C LYS A 1031 35.60 -9.63 -30.51
N GLU A 1032 36.31 -9.49 -29.40
CA GLU A 1032 36.08 -8.41 -28.44
C GLU A 1032 36.44 -7.04 -29.03
N ASP A 1033 35.59 -6.04 -28.77
CA ASP A 1033 35.87 -4.63 -29.03
C ASP A 1033 36.87 -4.13 -27.97
N PRO A 1034 38.12 -3.79 -28.34
CA PRO A 1034 39.14 -3.35 -27.39
C PRO A 1034 38.83 -1.97 -26.79
N SER A 1035 37.86 -1.23 -27.33
CA SER A 1035 37.47 0.09 -26.82
C SER A 1035 36.55 0.00 -25.60
N PHE A 1036 35.81 -1.11 -25.44
CA PHE A 1036 34.87 -1.28 -24.35
C PHE A 1036 35.57 -1.54 -23.01
N VAL A 1037 35.07 -0.91 -21.94
CA VAL A 1037 35.77 -0.87 -20.64
C VAL A 1037 36.06 -2.26 -20.07
N LEU A 1038 35.08 -3.18 -20.10
CA LEU A 1038 35.24 -4.53 -19.53
C LEU A 1038 36.17 -5.45 -20.34
N ASN A 1039 36.61 -5.05 -21.53
CA ASN A 1039 37.58 -5.81 -22.33
C ASN A 1039 39.03 -5.34 -22.10
N LYS A 1040 39.24 -4.26 -21.34
CA LYS A 1040 40.57 -3.71 -21.04
C LYS A 1040 41.08 -4.23 -19.70
N GLU A 1041 42.38 -4.49 -19.59
CA GLU A 1041 43.02 -4.66 -18.28
C GLU A 1041 43.20 -3.29 -17.60
N PRO A 1042 43.02 -3.16 -16.27
CA PRO A 1042 42.69 -4.21 -15.30
C PRO A 1042 41.18 -4.54 -15.18
N TYR A 1043 40.32 -3.81 -15.91
CA TYR A 1043 38.87 -3.84 -15.73
C TYR A 1043 38.18 -5.15 -16.11
N ARG A 1044 38.85 -6.03 -16.88
CA ARG A 1044 38.36 -7.38 -17.18
C ARG A 1044 38.06 -8.21 -15.94
N ASN A 1045 38.77 -7.94 -14.85
CA ASN A 1045 38.60 -8.63 -13.56
C ASN A 1045 37.91 -7.73 -12.52
N SER A 1046 37.12 -6.75 -12.95
CA SER A 1046 36.44 -5.80 -12.05
C SER A 1046 35.42 -6.51 -11.17
N LYS A 1047 35.38 -6.12 -9.90
CA LYS A 1047 34.34 -6.55 -8.95
C LYS A 1047 33.27 -5.48 -8.76
N ILE A 1048 33.56 -4.25 -9.16
CA ILE A 1048 32.69 -3.08 -8.95
C ILE A 1048 32.45 -2.43 -10.32
N LEU A 1049 31.22 -1.97 -10.56
CA LEU A 1049 30.86 -1.15 -11.71
C LEU A 1049 30.47 0.24 -11.22
N VAL A 1050 31.07 1.31 -11.76
CA VAL A 1050 30.73 2.69 -11.41
C VAL A 1050 30.14 3.36 -12.63
N CYS A 1051 28.82 3.58 -12.61
CA CYS A 1051 28.08 4.25 -13.67
C CYS A 1051 27.80 5.69 -13.26
N THR A 1052 28.24 6.69 -14.01
CA THR A 1052 27.93 8.10 -13.74
C THR A 1052 26.58 8.52 -14.31
N GLY A 1053 26.08 7.82 -15.32
CA GLY A 1053 24.75 8.06 -15.89
C GLY A 1053 23.62 7.49 -15.03
N PRO A 1054 22.46 8.19 -14.93
CA PRO A 1054 21.31 7.73 -14.15
C PRO A 1054 20.57 6.56 -14.81
N ASN A 1055 19.65 5.95 -14.05
CA ASN A 1055 18.67 4.95 -14.48
C ASN A 1055 19.29 3.63 -14.98
N PHE A 1056 20.26 3.10 -14.23
CA PHE A 1056 20.91 1.82 -14.55
C PHE A 1056 19.97 0.62 -14.37
N GLY A 1057 19.95 -0.30 -15.32
CA GLY A 1057 19.10 -1.49 -15.30
C GLY A 1057 17.63 -1.20 -15.56
N CYS A 1058 17.29 -0.12 -16.26
CA CYS A 1058 15.91 0.16 -16.64
C CYS A 1058 15.38 -0.89 -17.63
N GLY A 1059 14.05 -1.08 -17.68
CA GLY A 1059 13.41 -1.94 -18.67
C GLY A 1059 12.87 -3.26 -18.12
N SER A 1060 13.38 -4.40 -18.60
CA SER A 1060 12.76 -5.72 -18.45
C SER A 1060 12.96 -6.27 -17.04
N SER A 1061 12.02 -7.04 -16.52
CA SER A 1061 12.11 -7.72 -15.21
C SER A 1061 13.17 -8.84 -15.12
N ARG A 1062 14.01 -9.02 -16.15
CA ARG A 1062 14.86 -10.21 -16.33
C ARG A 1062 15.97 -10.28 -15.26
N GLU A 1063 15.91 -11.30 -14.44
CA GLU A 1063 16.94 -11.56 -13.41
C GLU A 1063 18.24 -12.13 -13.98
N HIS A 1064 18.21 -12.55 -15.25
CA HIS A 1064 19.39 -12.85 -16.05
C HIS A 1064 20.40 -11.68 -16.09
N ALA A 1065 19.95 -10.42 -15.93
CA ALA A 1065 20.82 -9.25 -15.96
C ALA A 1065 21.78 -9.20 -14.76
N PRO A 1066 21.31 -9.27 -13.49
CA PRO A 1066 22.21 -9.41 -12.35
C PRO A 1066 22.99 -10.74 -12.37
N TRP A 1067 22.42 -11.85 -12.86
CA TRP A 1067 23.18 -13.11 -13.00
C TRP A 1067 24.38 -12.97 -13.96
N ALA A 1068 24.21 -12.31 -15.11
CA ALA A 1068 25.30 -12.07 -16.05
C ALA A 1068 26.41 -11.20 -15.46
N LEU A 1069 26.05 -10.17 -14.67
CA LEU A 1069 27.00 -9.34 -13.94
C LEU A 1069 27.77 -10.17 -12.89
N LEU A 1070 27.06 -10.98 -12.11
CA LEU A 1070 27.63 -11.81 -11.06
C LEU A 1070 28.57 -12.89 -11.62
N ASP A 1071 28.16 -13.56 -12.71
CA ASP A 1071 28.92 -14.60 -13.39
C ASP A 1071 30.19 -14.05 -14.08
N PHE A 1072 30.16 -12.78 -14.51
CA PHE A 1072 31.36 -12.05 -14.95
C PHE A 1072 32.30 -11.68 -13.78
N GLY A 1073 31.77 -11.56 -12.56
CA GLY A 1073 32.54 -11.25 -11.35
C GLY A 1073 32.19 -9.91 -10.69
N ILE A 1074 31.26 -9.13 -11.25
CA ILE A 1074 30.78 -7.88 -10.68
C ILE A 1074 29.82 -8.19 -9.53
N LYS A 1075 30.12 -7.70 -8.34
CA LYS A 1075 29.32 -7.91 -7.12
C LYS A 1075 28.68 -6.63 -6.58
N CYS A 1076 29.16 -5.46 -7.02
CA CYS A 1076 28.64 -4.17 -6.61
C CYS A 1076 28.49 -3.23 -7.81
N ILE A 1077 27.38 -2.49 -7.85
CA ILE A 1077 27.13 -1.46 -8.86
C ILE A 1077 26.86 -0.14 -8.15
N ILE A 1078 27.55 0.92 -8.54
CA ILE A 1078 27.41 2.27 -7.99
C ILE A 1078 26.86 3.15 -9.11
N ALA A 1079 25.69 3.78 -8.89
CA ALA A 1079 25.05 4.65 -9.88
C ALA A 1079 24.20 5.75 -9.21
N PRO A 1080 23.80 6.82 -9.93
CA PRO A 1080 22.90 7.84 -9.37
C PRO A 1080 21.51 7.28 -9.05
N SER A 1081 21.00 6.41 -9.92
CA SER A 1081 19.68 5.79 -9.79
C SER A 1081 19.60 4.50 -10.59
N PHE A 1082 18.60 3.68 -10.28
CA PHE A 1082 18.39 2.35 -10.88
C PHE A 1082 16.94 2.16 -11.28
N GLY A 1083 16.69 1.30 -12.27
CA GLY A 1083 15.36 0.73 -12.49
C GLY A 1083 14.94 -0.12 -11.28
N ASP A 1084 13.71 0.07 -10.81
CA ASP A 1084 13.24 -0.51 -9.53
C ASP A 1084 13.33 -2.05 -9.49
N ILE A 1085 12.95 -2.74 -10.57
CA ILE A 1085 12.98 -4.20 -10.63
C ILE A 1085 14.43 -4.71 -10.61
N PHE A 1086 15.31 -4.11 -11.42
CA PHE A 1086 16.72 -4.48 -11.44
C PHE A 1086 17.39 -4.24 -10.07
N PHE A 1087 17.08 -3.11 -9.43
CA PHE A 1087 17.58 -2.79 -8.09
C PHE A 1087 17.21 -3.86 -7.07
N ASN A 1088 15.94 -4.30 -7.05
CA ASN A 1088 15.49 -5.36 -6.15
C ASN A 1088 16.13 -6.70 -6.48
N ASN A 1089 16.14 -7.10 -7.75
CA ASN A 1089 16.75 -8.34 -8.22
C ASN A 1089 18.23 -8.42 -7.83
N THR A 1090 18.96 -7.30 -7.86
CA THR A 1090 20.38 -7.27 -7.48
C THR A 1090 20.58 -7.69 -6.03
N PHE A 1091 19.77 -7.18 -5.08
CA PHE A 1091 19.83 -7.61 -3.67
C PHE A 1091 19.50 -9.10 -3.50
N LYS A 1092 18.50 -9.61 -4.23
CA LYS A 1092 18.07 -11.02 -4.18
C LYS A 1092 19.11 -12.00 -4.72
N ASN A 1093 20.16 -11.51 -5.38
CA ASN A 1093 21.26 -12.32 -5.88
C ASN A 1093 22.56 -12.14 -5.09
N GLY A 1094 22.50 -11.58 -3.88
CA GLY A 1094 23.68 -11.39 -3.04
C GLY A 1094 24.61 -10.27 -3.53
N MET A 1095 24.12 -9.38 -4.39
CA MET A 1095 24.88 -8.25 -4.93
C MET A 1095 24.45 -6.93 -4.25
N LEU A 1096 25.32 -5.92 -4.32
CA LEU A 1096 25.11 -4.63 -3.66
C LEU A 1096 24.97 -3.49 -4.68
N PRO A 1097 23.75 -3.01 -5.00
CA PRO A 1097 23.56 -1.78 -5.76
C PRO A 1097 23.56 -0.57 -4.81
N ILE A 1098 24.38 0.45 -5.11
CA ILE A 1098 24.57 1.66 -4.30
C ILE A 1098 24.09 2.89 -5.07
N ARG A 1099 23.18 3.66 -4.47
CA ARG A 1099 22.68 4.93 -5.01
C ARG A 1099 23.51 6.10 -4.49
N ILE A 1100 24.12 6.88 -5.38
CA ILE A 1100 24.83 8.12 -5.04
C ILE A 1100 24.26 9.26 -5.90
N GLY A 1101 23.30 10.01 -5.35
CA GLY A 1101 22.66 11.12 -6.07
C GLY A 1101 23.52 12.39 -6.18
N ASP A 1102 24.55 12.53 -5.34
CA ASP A 1102 25.48 13.67 -5.38
C ASP A 1102 26.52 13.45 -6.50
N GLU A 1103 26.42 14.27 -7.54
CA GLU A 1103 27.26 14.20 -8.73
C GLU A 1103 28.75 14.42 -8.40
N ALA A 1104 29.08 15.30 -7.45
CA ALA A 1104 30.46 15.55 -7.06
C ALA A 1104 31.04 14.35 -6.30
N VAL A 1105 30.27 13.71 -5.43
CA VAL A 1105 30.67 12.49 -4.70
C VAL A 1105 30.86 11.33 -5.67
N LEU A 1106 29.89 11.11 -6.57
CA LEU A 1106 29.96 10.05 -7.57
C LEU A 1106 31.13 10.25 -8.52
N LYS A 1107 31.41 11.50 -8.92
CA LYS A 1107 32.57 11.84 -9.73
C LYS A 1107 33.88 11.48 -9.04
N ARG A 1108 34.04 11.71 -7.74
CA ARG A 1108 35.25 11.27 -7.01
C ARG A 1108 35.45 9.76 -7.06
N VAL A 1109 34.37 8.99 -6.90
CA VAL A 1109 34.41 7.52 -7.00
C VAL A 1109 34.76 7.09 -8.44
N ALA A 1110 34.19 7.77 -9.43
CA ALA A 1110 34.48 7.51 -10.85
C ALA A 1110 35.91 7.91 -11.25
N ASP A 1111 36.48 8.98 -10.69
CA ASP A 1111 37.84 9.43 -10.94
C ASP A 1111 38.87 8.39 -10.43
N GLU A 1112 38.62 7.81 -9.26
CA GLU A 1112 39.44 6.70 -8.73
C GLU A 1112 39.32 5.44 -9.58
N ALA A 1113 38.11 5.11 -10.06
CA ALA A 1113 37.89 4.01 -11.01
C ALA A 1113 38.64 4.26 -12.34
N ASN A 1114 38.56 5.46 -12.91
CA ASN A 1114 39.26 5.86 -14.13
C ASN A 1114 40.79 5.84 -14.00
N ALA A 1115 41.32 6.08 -12.80
CA ALA A 1115 42.74 5.95 -12.49
C ALA A 1115 43.23 4.49 -12.46
N GLY A 1116 42.33 3.51 -12.64
CA GLY A 1116 42.66 2.08 -12.62
C GLY A 1116 43.05 1.58 -11.24
N LYS A 1117 42.58 2.22 -10.17
CA LYS A 1117 42.86 1.85 -8.78
C LYS A 1117 41.77 0.94 -8.22
N GLU A 1118 42.09 0.22 -7.14
CA GLU A 1118 41.10 -0.56 -6.40
C GLU A 1118 40.24 0.34 -5.51
N ILE A 1119 38.97 -0.04 -5.39
CA ILE A 1119 38.01 0.57 -4.47
C ILE A 1119 37.58 -0.50 -3.47
N GLU A 1120 37.39 -0.10 -2.21
CA GLU A 1120 36.84 -0.93 -1.16
C GLU A 1120 35.43 -0.44 -0.80
N VAL A 1121 34.47 -1.36 -0.80
CA VAL A 1121 33.08 -1.14 -0.39
C VAL A 1121 32.84 -1.91 0.89
N ASP A 1122 32.57 -1.20 1.98
CA ASP A 1122 32.29 -1.74 3.31
C ASP A 1122 30.80 -1.59 3.60
N LEU A 1123 30.05 -2.71 3.55
CA LEU A 1123 28.60 -2.72 3.76
C LEU A 1123 28.20 -2.56 5.25
N PRO A 1124 28.84 -3.23 6.24
CA PRO A 1124 28.54 -3.02 7.65
C PRO A 1124 28.63 -1.55 8.08
N ASN A 1125 29.67 -0.84 7.62
CA ASN A 1125 29.87 0.58 7.93
C ASN A 1125 29.26 1.54 6.89
N GLN A 1126 28.82 1.02 5.74
CA GLN A 1126 28.22 1.76 4.62
C GLN A 1126 29.13 2.86 4.05
N VAL A 1127 30.40 2.52 3.82
CA VAL A 1127 31.45 3.44 3.35
C VAL A 1127 32.16 2.89 2.11
N ILE A 1128 32.50 3.77 1.17
CA ILE A 1128 33.37 3.49 0.03
C ILE A 1128 34.72 4.16 0.30
N ARG A 1129 35.82 3.39 0.20
CA ARG A 1129 37.19 3.83 0.43
C ARG A 1129 38.07 3.63 -0.80
N ALA A 1130 39.07 4.50 -0.96
CA ALA A 1130 40.17 4.32 -1.90
C ALA A 1130 41.15 3.24 -1.39
N ALA A 1131 42.04 2.78 -2.26
CA ALA A 1131 43.05 1.78 -1.92
C ALA A 1131 43.99 2.18 -0.76
N ASP A 1132 44.14 3.48 -0.48
CA ASP A 1132 44.94 4.04 0.62
C ASP A 1132 44.16 4.23 1.94
N GLY A 1133 42.87 3.85 1.96
CA GLY A 1133 41.98 3.98 3.11
C GLY A 1133 41.20 5.30 3.18
N THR A 1134 41.45 6.24 2.26
CA THR A 1134 40.71 7.52 2.17
C THR A 1134 39.23 7.27 1.91
N GLU A 1135 38.36 7.90 2.69
CA GLU A 1135 36.91 7.83 2.50
C GLU A 1135 36.49 8.62 1.25
N LEU A 1136 35.91 7.93 0.26
CA LEU A 1136 35.46 8.52 -1.00
C LEU A 1136 34.00 8.97 -0.92
N ALA A 1137 33.15 8.12 -0.35
CA ALA A 1137 31.71 8.31 -0.23
C ALA A 1137 31.11 7.51 0.93
N LYS A 1138 30.00 7.99 1.48
CA LYS A 1138 29.09 7.21 2.32
C LYS A 1138 27.84 6.87 1.52
N PHE A 1139 27.20 5.75 1.85
CA PHE A 1139 25.94 5.35 1.25
C PHE A 1139 24.98 4.81 2.29
N GLU A 1140 23.75 4.55 1.87
CA GLU A 1140 22.71 4.00 2.74
C GLU A 1140 22.04 2.81 2.04
N VAL A 1141 21.89 1.73 2.79
CA VAL A 1141 21.19 0.50 2.50
C VAL A 1141 20.27 0.24 3.68
N GLU A 1142 19.01 0.01 3.36
CA GLU A 1142 17.98 -0.34 4.31
C GLU A 1142 18.38 -1.56 5.17
N GLU A 1143 18.14 -1.48 6.48
CA GLU A 1143 18.71 -2.41 7.46
C GLU A 1143 18.29 -3.88 7.22
N PHE A 1144 17.07 -4.15 6.74
CA PHE A 1144 16.64 -5.50 6.39
C PHE A 1144 17.48 -6.09 5.24
N ARG A 1145 17.68 -5.33 4.15
CA ARG A 1145 18.49 -5.77 3.00
C ARG A 1145 19.95 -5.97 3.39
N LYS A 1146 20.49 -5.06 4.19
CA LYS A 1146 21.84 -5.18 4.76
C LYS A 1146 21.95 -6.44 5.61
N HIS A 1147 20.99 -6.70 6.49
CA HIS A 1147 20.96 -7.90 7.32
C HIS A 1147 20.90 -9.18 6.48
N CYS A 1148 20.07 -9.23 5.42
CA CYS A 1148 20.01 -10.38 4.51
C CYS A 1148 21.34 -10.60 3.78
N LEU A 1149 21.98 -9.54 3.27
CA LEU A 1149 23.27 -9.61 2.58
C LEU A 1149 24.42 -10.02 3.52
N VAL A 1150 24.50 -9.46 4.73
CA VAL A 1150 25.56 -9.77 5.70
C VAL A 1150 25.42 -11.21 6.22
N ASN A 1151 24.18 -11.69 6.43
CA ASN A 1151 23.94 -13.01 7.01
C ASN A 1151 23.68 -14.12 5.99
N GLY A 1152 23.49 -13.79 4.71
CA GLY A 1152 23.24 -14.77 3.64
C GLY A 1152 21.87 -15.46 3.75
N LEU A 1153 20.84 -14.72 4.16
CA LEU A 1153 19.52 -15.30 4.46
C LEU A 1153 18.64 -15.45 3.21
N ASP A 1154 17.87 -16.54 3.13
CA ASP A 1154 16.80 -16.74 2.14
C ASP A 1154 15.49 -16.11 2.66
N ASP A 1155 14.96 -15.16 1.91
CA ASP A 1155 13.74 -14.40 2.26
C ASP A 1155 12.49 -15.28 2.34
N ILE A 1156 12.44 -16.41 1.62
CA ILE A 1156 11.31 -17.35 1.67
C ILE A 1156 11.26 -18.01 3.05
N GLY A 1157 12.41 -18.43 3.59
CA GLY A 1157 12.49 -19.03 4.92
C GLY A 1157 11.99 -18.08 6.02
N LEU A 1158 12.39 -16.80 5.95
CA LEU A 1158 11.93 -15.75 6.87
C LEU A 1158 10.43 -15.48 6.74
N THR A 1159 9.89 -15.49 5.52
CA THR A 1159 8.46 -15.27 5.28
C THR A 1159 7.61 -16.44 5.76
N MET A 1160 8.10 -17.67 5.60
CA MET A 1160 7.44 -18.87 6.11
C MET A 1160 7.32 -18.90 7.64
N ALA A 1161 8.14 -18.13 8.37
CA ALA A 1161 7.95 -17.92 9.81
C ALA A 1161 6.67 -17.11 10.15
N ASN A 1162 6.09 -16.40 9.17
CA ASN A 1162 4.85 -15.63 9.31
C ASN A 1162 3.63 -16.34 8.69
N VAL A 1163 3.71 -17.66 8.45
CA VAL A 1163 2.65 -18.42 7.77
C VAL A 1163 1.27 -18.26 8.41
N ASP A 1164 1.20 -18.20 9.75
CA ASP A 1164 -0.06 -18.03 10.49
C ASP A 1164 -0.73 -16.69 10.17
N LYS A 1165 0.06 -15.62 9.94
CA LYS A 1165 -0.46 -14.30 9.55
C LYS A 1165 -0.99 -14.33 8.13
N ILE A 1166 -0.29 -15.02 7.23
CA ILE A 1166 -0.72 -15.21 5.83
C ILE A 1166 -2.07 -15.94 5.81
N GLU A 1167 -2.20 -17.06 6.54
CA GLU A 1167 -3.44 -17.83 6.61
C GLU A 1167 -4.60 -17.03 7.19
N LYS A 1168 -4.35 -16.23 8.23
CA LYS A 1168 -5.36 -15.34 8.81
C LYS A 1168 -5.80 -14.26 7.82
N HIS A 1169 -4.87 -13.70 7.06
CA HIS A 1169 -5.18 -12.73 6.01
C HIS A 1169 -6.03 -13.38 4.91
N GLU A 1170 -5.66 -14.57 4.45
CA GLU A 1170 -6.43 -15.35 3.46
C GLU A 1170 -7.87 -15.61 3.93
N GLN A 1171 -8.07 -16.04 5.18
CA GLN A 1171 -9.41 -16.26 5.74
C GLN A 1171 -10.25 -14.99 5.79
N LYS A 1172 -9.66 -13.87 6.23
CA LYS A 1172 -10.34 -12.55 6.24
C LYS A 1172 -10.72 -12.14 4.83
N ARG A 1173 -9.80 -12.25 3.89
CA ARG A 1173 -9.95 -11.83 2.50
C ARG A 1173 -11.03 -12.65 1.78
N THR A 1174 -11.04 -13.98 1.95
CA THR A 1174 -12.13 -14.86 1.45
C THR A 1174 -13.49 -14.50 2.05
N ALA A 1175 -13.55 -14.11 3.33
CA ALA A 1175 -14.82 -13.74 3.96
C ALA A 1175 -15.37 -12.39 3.47
N VAL A 1176 -14.50 -11.42 3.19
CA VAL A 1176 -14.88 -10.06 2.79
C VAL A 1176 -15.06 -9.93 1.28
N TRP A 1177 -14.16 -10.51 0.50
CA TRP A 1177 -14.09 -10.42 -0.96
C TRP A 1177 -14.00 -11.82 -1.61
N PRO A 1178 -15.03 -12.68 -1.46
CA PRO A 1178 -15.01 -14.06 -1.94
C PRO A 1178 -14.79 -14.18 -3.46
N TRP A 1179 -15.20 -13.18 -4.24
CA TRP A 1179 -15.02 -13.16 -5.70
C TRP A 1179 -13.56 -13.05 -6.13
N LEU A 1180 -12.68 -12.68 -5.21
CA LEU A 1180 -11.25 -12.66 -5.48
C LEU A 1180 -10.64 -14.05 -5.26
N ASP A 1181 -11.35 -15.06 -4.75
CA ASP A 1181 -10.80 -16.42 -4.67
C ASP A 1181 -10.60 -17.03 -6.06
N GLY A 1182 -9.51 -17.78 -6.26
CA GLY A 1182 -9.16 -18.39 -7.56
C GLY A 1182 -9.98 -19.64 -7.91
N SER A 1183 -11.06 -19.91 -7.17
CA SER A 1183 -11.78 -21.18 -7.18
C SER A 1183 -12.51 -21.47 -8.50
N GLY A 1184 -12.74 -20.46 -9.35
CA GLY A 1184 -13.45 -20.62 -10.62
C GLY A 1184 -12.75 -21.50 -11.68
N TYR A 1185 -11.44 -21.78 -11.51
CA TYR A 1185 -10.69 -22.72 -12.37
C TYR A 1185 -10.44 -24.10 -11.76
N LEU A 1186 -10.83 -24.30 -10.51
CA LEU A 1186 -10.83 -25.63 -9.91
C LEU A 1186 -11.98 -26.44 -10.52
N LYS A 1187 -11.76 -27.73 -10.79
CA LYS A 1187 -12.83 -28.60 -11.31
C LYS A 1187 -14.09 -28.48 -10.43
N ARG A 1188 -15.24 -28.33 -11.10
CA ARG A 1188 -16.57 -28.06 -10.51
C ARG A 1188 -16.98 -28.98 -9.34
N HIS A 1189 -16.30 -30.12 -9.12
CA HIS A 1189 -16.43 -31.00 -7.94
C HIS A 1189 -15.13 -31.72 -7.50
N GLY A 1190 -13.94 -31.12 -7.60
CA GLY A 1190 -12.70 -31.72 -7.06
C GLY A 1190 -11.53 -30.76 -6.89
N ARG A 1191 -10.55 -31.13 -6.05
CA ARG A 1191 -9.23 -30.49 -6.02
C ARG A 1191 -8.51 -30.81 -7.34
N GLY A 1192 -8.18 -29.79 -8.12
CA GLY A 1192 -7.29 -29.90 -9.29
C GLY A 1192 -7.66 -28.97 -10.47
N PRO A 1193 -6.67 -28.52 -11.27
CA PRO A 1193 -6.75 -27.56 -12.36
C PRO A 1193 -7.37 -28.14 -13.64
N VAL A 1194 -7.60 -27.25 -14.59
CA VAL A 1194 -8.02 -27.58 -15.97
C VAL A 1194 -6.91 -28.43 -16.63
N LYS A 1195 -7.22 -29.71 -16.87
CA LYS A 1195 -6.23 -30.76 -17.22
C LYS A 1195 -5.54 -30.55 -18.57
N VAL A 1196 -4.21 -30.69 -18.57
CA VAL A 1196 -3.44 -31.21 -19.72
C VAL A 1196 -3.61 -32.74 -19.75
N GLN A 1197 -3.98 -33.34 -20.88
CA GLN A 1197 -3.99 -34.81 -20.99
C GLN A 1197 -2.54 -35.31 -21.10
N ALA A 1198 -2.16 -36.28 -20.27
CA ALA A 1198 -0.82 -36.86 -20.31
C ALA A 1198 -0.60 -37.66 -21.59
N GLN A 1199 0.52 -37.44 -22.26
CA GLN A 1199 1.11 -38.45 -23.15
C GLN A 1199 1.70 -39.57 -22.28
N PRO A 1200 1.53 -40.85 -22.66
CA PRO A 1200 2.11 -41.96 -21.91
C PRO A 1200 3.64 -41.88 -21.95
N VAL A 1201 4.28 -42.16 -20.81
CA VAL A 1201 5.74 -42.27 -20.67
C VAL A 1201 6.28 -43.23 -21.74
N PRO A 1202 7.40 -42.93 -22.43
CA PRO A 1202 8.04 -43.88 -23.32
C PRO A 1202 8.30 -45.19 -22.57
N LYS A 1203 7.65 -46.25 -23.01
CA LYS A 1203 7.88 -47.59 -22.48
C LYS A 1203 8.95 -48.25 -23.31
N THR A 1204 9.82 -49.03 -22.68
CA THR A 1204 10.67 -49.96 -23.43
C THR A 1204 9.78 -50.93 -24.21
N ASN A 1205 10.33 -51.65 -25.19
CA ASN A 1205 9.61 -52.72 -25.91
C ASN A 1205 9.10 -53.85 -24.98
N ARG A 1206 9.41 -53.80 -23.67
CA ARG A 1206 8.96 -54.72 -22.62
C ARG A 1206 7.93 -54.12 -21.66
N GLY A 1207 7.49 -52.87 -21.89
CA GLY A 1207 6.40 -52.25 -21.13
C GLY A 1207 6.81 -51.57 -19.81
N GLU A 1208 8.11 -51.51 -19.52
CA GLU A 1208 8.65 -50.84 -18.33
C GLU A 1208 8.78 -49.33 -18.58
N GLU A 1209 8.38 -48.54 -17.59
CA GLU A 1209 8.52 -47.09 -17.59
C GLU A 1209 10.00 -46.72 -17.41
N ILE A 1210 10.52 -45.87 -18.29
CA ILE A 1210 11.90 -45.38 -18.19
C ILE A 1210 11.94 -44.35 -17.04
N THR A 1211 12.53 -44.73 -15.91
CA THR A 1211 12.58 -43.95 -14.66
C THR A 1211 13.94 -43.33 -14.37
N GLU A 1212 14.95 -43.57 -15.20
CA GLU A 1212 16.26 -42.94 -15.03
C GLU A 1212 16.22 -41.46 -15.47
N PRO A 1213 16.87 -40.55 -14.72
CA PRO A 1213 17.16 -39.23 -15.23
C PRO A 1213 18.07 -39.42 -16.42
N LEU A 1214 17.55 -38.98 -17.55
CA LEU A 1214 18.22 -38.97 -18.82
C LEU A 1214 19.50 -38.13 -18.63
N GLU A 1215 20.66 -38.78 -18.47
CA GLU A 1215 21.95 -38.09 -18.36
C GLU A 1215 22.18 -37.29 -19.66
N TRP A 1216 22.20 -35.96 -19.57
CA TRP A 1216 22.52 -35.04 -20.67
C TRP A 1216 23.70 -34.16 -20.30
#